data_AF-A0A2M8CUE9-F1
#
_entry.id   AF-A0A2M8CUE9-F1
#
_cell.length_a   1.000
_cell.length_b   1.000
_cell.length_c   1.000
_cell.angle_alpha   90.00
_cell.angle_beta   90.00
_cell.angle_gamma   90.00
#
_symmetry.space_group_name_H-M   'P 1'
#
loop_
_entity.id
_entity.type
_entity.pdbx_description
1 polymer ?
#
loop_
_entity_poly.entity_id
_entity_poly.type
_entity_poly.pdbx_seq_one_letter_code
_entity_poly.pdbx_strand_id
1 'polypeptide(L)'
;MTINAIASETSLKARPQLRRTLIFVWALIVGYTVAIFILAAMVSFDQQSANQSTLMGVVLDTFLTIFNLSVDVLIGLGFTFIAFHLFARRSDDWMALFTSMFLVVFSTRISSLINYVATVPSYKIPAGIILALGDSGIVLFALLFPNGKAPHKFFWILLPLGVTMFGLYLVPASPIYWQILGLISYISVLLIWYGIALVIFGYRYFFQATPLQKQQIRYVLVGLMGPLAWFLLFNLSYAFFGDALTNSQLTAAVFQVLSRIFSIFLFMLFPFSLTLSITRSRLFDIDLLINRSLVYVSLTAGLGLIFATLLGLASLIFRTIHPGDQSMLALTISAIAAGALFQPARRKLQRFVDQFFYHIKIDYEKTPVKLQRNENSLNGETLSSYRELKLIGRGGMADVYRAENPTNGKPVAIKVLSPSLAIDEQFRRRFLREAEAITSLEHPNIVHVLHYGEENNTYYIVMEYLTGPDIRNLLKEVHHIELADALPMLREVASALDYAHSHGLVHRDIKPSNVMLDSSRLPTRAVLTDFGIAKIADAHTKITVTGVLGTFDYIAPEQIQSSGEVTASADLYALGVMTYQMLTGHLPFERANTGALLLAHLTTPPPDAREIAPNLPHQTAYAIQRSMAKKPEDRYATANDFISALENT
;
A
#
# COMPACT_ATOMS: atom_id res chain seq x y z
N MET A 1 22.64 2.79 -21.22
CA MET A 1 23.22 1.44 -20.99
C MET A 1 24.30 1.62 -19.92
N THR A 2 24.12 1.28 -18.65
CA THR A 2 24.11 -0.08 -18.05
C THR A 2 23.41 -0.06 -16.69
N ILE A 3 22.19 -0.62 -16.58
CA ILE A 3 21.49 -0.79 -15.28
C ILE A 3 21.19 -2.28 -14.97
N ASN A 4 21.42 -3.22 -15.90
CA ASN A 4 20.93 -4.60 -15.77
C ASN A 4 21.90 -5.63 -15.14
N ALA A 5 23.00 -5.22 -14.52
CA ALA A 5 24.03 -6.19 -14.09
C ALA A 5 23.74 -6.93 -12.77
N ILE A 6 22.87 -6.42 -11.89
CA ILE A 6 22.60 -7.07 -10.59
C ILE A 6 21.51 -8.14 -10.71
N ALA A 7 20.55 -7.97 -11.63
CA ALA A 7 19.39 -8.85 -11.74
C ALA A 7 19.66 -10.20 -12.44
N SER A 8 20.81 -10.38 -13.11
CA SER A 8 21.09 -11.60 -13.88
C SER A 8 21.66 -12.75 -13.04
N GLU A 9 22.46 -12.47 -12.00
CA GLU A 9 23.24 -13.52 -11.31
C GLU A 9 22.44 -14.29 -10.25
N THR A 10 21.46 -13.65 -9.60
CA THR A 10 20.57 -14.28 -8.60
C THR A 10 19.24 -14.75 -9.20
N SER A 11 19.02 -14.50 -10.49
CA SER A 11 17.80 -14.88 -11.19
C SER A 11 17.66 -16.39 -11.31
N LEU A 12 16.46 -16.87 -11.00
CA LEU A 12 16.04 -18.26 -11.16
C LEU A 12 15.19 -18.46 -12.43
N LYS A 13 14.96 -17.41 -13.25
CA LYS A 13 14.12 -17.51 -14.47
C LYS A 13 14.59 -18.61 -15.42
N ALA A 14 15.90 -18.78 -15.57
CA ALA A 14 16.51 -19.81 -16.42
C ALA A 14 16.67 -21.18 -15.73
N ARG A 15 16.28 -21.33 -14.45
CA ARG A 15 16.49 -22.54 -13.63
C ARG A 15 15.19 -22.97 -12.93
N PRO A 16 14.16 -23.41 -13.66
CA PRO A 16 12.82 -23.66 -13.10
C PRO A 16 12.78 -24.78 -12.05
N GLN A 17 13.59 -25.82 -12.20
CA GLN A 17 13.69 -26.90 -11.20
C GLN A 17 14.25 -26.38 -9.88
N LEU A 18 15.40 -25.69 -9.92
CA LEU A 18 16.01 -25.07 -8.75
C LEU A 18 15.05 -24.08 -8.09
N ARG A 19 14.30 -23.29 -8.88
CA ARG A 19 13.26 -22.39 -8.36
C ARG A 19 12.21 -23.13 -7.55
N ARG A 20 11.64 -24.22 -8.09
CA ARG A 20 10.64 -25.03 -7.37
C ARG A 20 11.20 -25.63 -6.09
N THR A 21 12.42 -26.16 -6.13
CA THR A 21 13.10 -26.69 -4.94
C THR A 21 13.29 -25.63 -3.87
N LEU A 22 13.76 -24.43 -4.24
CA LEU A 22 13.97 -23.34 -3.28
C LEU A 22 12.66 -22.80 -2.71
N ILE A 23 11.59 -22.72 -3.50
CA ILE A 23 10.25 -22.36 -3.01
C ILE A 23 9.74 -23.43 -2.03
N PHE A 24 9.97 -24.71 -2.31
CA PHE A 24 9.59 -25.80 -1.40
C PHE A 24 10.37 -25.73 -0.08
N VAL A 25 11.68 -25.51 -0.13
CA VAL A 25 12.52 -25.31 1.08
C VAL A 25 12.06 -24.08 1.87
N TRP A 26 11.76 -22.97 1.18
CA TRP A 26 11.21 -21.78 1.80
C TRP A 26 9.89 -22.09 2.53
N ALA A 27 8.96 -22.80 1.87
CA ALA A 27 7.67 -23.15 2.46
C ALA A 27 7.81 -24.06 3.69
N LEU A 28 8.75 -25.01 3.65
CA LEU A 28 9.05 -25.90 4.78
C LEU A 28 9.57 -25.10 5.97
N ILE A 29 10.55 -24.21 5.76
CA ILE A 29 11.17 -23.43 6.85
C ILE A 29 10.19 -22.41 7.42
N VAL A 30 9.44 -21.70 6.58
CA VAL A 30 8.43 -20.74 7.03
C VAL A 30 7.29 -21.45 7.75
N GLY A 31 6.77 -22.56 7.20
CA GLY A 31 5.73 -23.36 7.83
C GLY A 31 6.17 -23.91 9.19
N TYR A 32 7.38 -24.45 9.28
CA TYR A 32 7.97 -24.90 10.55
C TYR A 32 8.07 -23.76 11.57
N THR A 33 8.57 -22.60 11.15
CA THR A 33 8.73 -21.43 12.01
C THR A 33 7.40 -20.95 12.58
N VAL A 34 6.37 -20.87 11.74
CA VAL A 34 5.01 -20.48 12.17
C VAL A 34 4.41 -21.52 13.10
N ALA A 35 4.56 -22.81 12.81
CA ALA A 35 4.03 -23.89 13.65
C ALA A 35 4.64 -23.86 15.06
N ILE A 36 5.97 -23.71 15.17
CA ILE A 36 6.64 -23.62 16.47
C ILE A 36 6.28 -22.32 17.21
N PHE A 37 6.07 -21.21 16.50
CA PHE A 37 5.61 -19.97 17.14
C PHE A 37 4.22 -20.12 17.76
N ILE A 38 3.26 -20.73 17.05
CA ILE A 38 1.91 -21.00 17.55
C ILE A 38 1.96 -21.93 18.76
N LEU A 39 2.71 -23.04 18.63
CA LEU A 39 2.95 -23.98 19.71
C LEU A 39 3.56 -23.27 20.94
N ALA A 40 4.53 -22.38 20.71
CA ALA A 40 5.19 -21.67 21.78
C ALA A 40 4.24 -20.73 22.52
N ALA A 41 3.36 -20.04 21.80
CA ALA A 41 2.29 -19.27 22.42
C ALA A 41 1.39 -20.14 23.31
N MET A 42 0.94 -21.30 22.83
CA MET A 42 0.09 -22.23 23.60
C MET A 42 0.78 -22.72 24.88
N VAL A 43 2.03 -23.18 24.77
CA VAL A 43 2.79 -23.71 25.92
C VAL A 43 3.06 -22.64 26.98
N SER A 44 3.35 -21.40 26.55
CA SER A 44 3.52 -20.28 27.47
C SER A 44 2.25 -19.94 28.25
N PHE A 45 1.06 -20.10 27.65
CA PHE A 45 -0.21 -19.91 28.37
C PHE A 45 -0.50 -21.04 29.36
N ASP A 46 -0.24 -22.29 29.00
CA ASP A 46 -0.58 -23.45 29.84
C ASP A 46 0.25 -23.51 31.13
N GLN A 47 1.58 -23.30 31.07
CA GLN A 47 2.45 -23.41 32.25
C GLN A 47 2.19 -22.33 33.32
N GLN A 48 1.77 -21.15 32.90
CA GLN A 48 1.56 -20.02 33.81
C GLN A 48 0.33 -20.20 34.70
N SER A 49 -0.64 -21.02 34.24
CA SER A 49 -1.82 -21.42 35.03
C SER A 49 -1.49 -22.36 36.20
N ALA A 50 -0.32 -23.02 36.17
CA ALA A 50 0.00 -24.13 37.08
C ALA A 50 0.85 -23.76 38.31
N ASN A 51 1.47 -22.57 38.36
CA ASN A 51 2.63 -22.32 39.23
C ASN A 51 2.48 -21.29 40.37
N GLN A 52 1.27 -20.83 40.76
CA GLN A 52 1.17 -19.76 41.77
C GLN A 52 0.04 -19.89 42.80
N SER A 53 0.35 -19.44 44.02
CA SER A 53 -0.48 -19.58 45.24
C SER A 53 -1.15 -18.28 45.72
N THR A 54 -0.92 -17.12 45.08
CA THR A 54 -1.55 -15.84 45.45
C THR A 54 -2.24 -15.16 44.28
N LEU A 55 -3.46 -14.65 44.51
CA LEU A 55 -4.30 -14.05 43.47
C LEU A 55 -3.60 -12.88 42.75
N MET A 56 -2.88 -12.02 43.50
CA MET A 56 -2.23 -10.81 42.98
C MET A 56 -1.00 -11.09 42.11
N GLY A 57 -0.23 -12.14 42.41
CA GLY A 57 0.88 -12.59 41.56
C GLY A 57 0.40 -13.09 40.20
N VAL A 58 -0.68 -13.88 40.20
CA VAL A 58 -1.28 -14.46 38.99
C VAL A 58 -1.75 -13.36 38.02
N VAL A 59 -2.34 -12.29 38.56
CA VAL A 59 -2.85 -11.15 37.79
C VAL A 59 -1.77 -10.43 36.98
N LEU A 60 -0.73 -9.97 37.68
CA LEU A 60 0.31 -9.13 37.06
C LEU A 60 1.14 -9.94 36.07
N ASP A 61 1.42 -11.20 36.40
CA ASP A 61 2.21 -12.11 35.57
C ASP A 61 1.46 -12.50 34.28
N THR A 62 0.16 -12.79 34.38
CA THR A 62 -0.70 -13.04 33.21
C THR A 62 -0.72 -11.84 32.26
N PHE A 63 -0.81 -10.62 32.78
CA PHE A 63 -0.72 -9.43 31.94
C PHE A 63 0.64 -9.30 31.26
N LEU A 64 1.73 -9.41 32.02
CA LEU A 64 3.07 -9.23 31.47
C LEU A 64 3.30 -10.24 30.33
N THR A 65 2.77 -11.45 30.44
CA THR A 65 2.78 -12.43 29.35
C THR A 65 1.97 -11.99 28.14
N ILE A 66 0.70 -11.61 28.30
CA ILE A 66 -0.13 -11.17 27.16
C ILE A 66 0.47 -9.93 26.50
N PHE A 67 1.03 -9.01 27.29
CA PHE A 67 1.70 -7.82 26.80
C PHE A 67 2.97 -8.17 26.02
N ASN A 68 3.82 -9.05 26.57
CA ASN A 68 5.02 -9.52 25.90
C ASN A 68 4.69 -10.24 24.58
N LEU A 69 3.65 -11.07 24.58
CA LEU A 69 3.11 -11.74 23.40
C LEU A 69 2.63 -10.73 22.36
N SER A 70 1.89 -9.70 22.78
CA SER A 70 1.38 -8.67 21.87
C SER A 70 2.52 -7.90 21.19
N VAL A 71 3.58 -7.59 21.94
CA VAL A 71 4.80 -6.97 21.41
C VAL A 71 5.52 -7.90 20.43
N ASP A 72 5.67 -9.18 20.77
CA ASP A 72 6.28 -10.19 19.88
C ASP A 72 5.51 -10.34 18.57
N VAL A 73 4.18 -10.42 18.65
CA VAL A 73 3.30 -10.50 17.48
C VAL A 73 3.43 -9.24 16.62
N LEU A 74 3.46 -8.04 17.23
CA LEU A 74 3.60 -6.79 16.48
C LEU A 74 4.94 -6.71 15.73
N ILE A 75 6.04 -7.02 16.42
CA ILE A 75 7.37 -7.07 15.80
C ILE A 75 7.36 -8.10 14.68
N GLY A 76 6.82 -9.30 14.95
CA GLY A 76 6.82 -10.36 13.97
C GLY A 76 5.96 -10.11 12.74
N LEU A 77 4.83 -9.43 12.89
CA LEU A 77 4.01 -8.99 11.76
C LEU A 77 4.79 -8.04 10.83
N GLY A 78 5.61 -7.13 11.36
CA GLY A 78 6.40 -6.21 10.52
C GLY A 78 7.44 -6.92 9.66
N PHE A 79 8.20 -7.85 10.26
CA PHE A 79 9.18 -8.67 9.55
C PHE A 79 8.52 -9.61 8.54
N THR A 80 7.48 -10.31 8.99
CA THR A 80 6.73 -11.29 8.18
C THR A 80 6.06 -10.60 7.00
N PHE A 81 5.48 -9.42 7.20
CA PHE A 81 4.87 -8.65 6.12
C PHE A 81 5.87 -8.34 5.00
N ILE A 82 7.07 -7.85 5.33
CA ILE A 82 8.12 -7.58 4.32
C ILE A 82 8.61 -8.89 3.69
N ALA A 83 8.78 -9.94 4.49
CA ALA A 83 9.20 -11.24 3.99
C ALA A 83 8.23 -11.82 2.94
N PHE A 84 6.93 -11.84 3.23
CA PHE A 84 5.91 -12.34 2.32
C PHE A 84 5.76 -11.45 1.09
N HIS A 85 5.88 -10.13 1.25
CA HIS A 85 5.84 -9.22 0.10
C HIS A 85 7.02 -9.47 -0.85
N LEU A 86 8.23 -9.67 -0.30
CA LEU A 86 9.42 -10.01 -1.06
C LEU A 86 9.26 -11.34 -1.81
N PHE A 87 8.72 -12.36 -1.13
CA PHE A 87 8.40 -13.66 -1.73
C PHE A 87 7.38 -13.53 -2.88
N ALA A 88 6.28 -12.82 -2.64
CA ALA A 88 5.19 -12.67 -3.62
C ALA A 88 5.66 -11.94 -4.89
N ARG A 89 6.53 -10.94 -4.74
CA ARG A 89 7.01 -10.13 -5.87
C ARG A 89 8.19 -10.73 -6.62
N ARG A 90 9.07 -11.48 -5.94
CA ARG A 90 10.37 -11.94 -6.51
C ARG A 90 10.74 -13.37 -6.15
N SER A 91 9.78 -14.29 -6.13
CA SER A 91 10.04 -15.74 -5.98
C SER A 91 10.87 -16.36 -7.12
N ASP A 92 11.21 -15.60 -8.15
CA ASP A 92 12.12 -15.93 -9.23
C ASP A 92 13.56 -15.40 -8.99
N ASP A 93 13.87 -14.96 -7.77
CA ASP A 93 15.22 -14.61 -7.31
C ASP A 93 15.56 -15.38 -6.03
N TRP A 94 16.67 -16.11 -6.03
CA TRP A 94 17.02 -16.93 -4.87
C TRP A 94 17.45 -16.08 -3.67
N MET A 95 18.03 -14.90 -3.88
CA MET A 95 18.46 -14.00 -2.81
C MET A 95 17.24 -13.32 -2.16
N ALA A 96 16.21 -13.02 -2.95
CA ALA A 96 14.93 -12.55 -2.42
C ALA A 96 14.23 -13.63 -1.58
N LEU A 97 14.21 -14.89 -2.05
CA LEU A 97 13.70 -16.04 -1.28
C LEU A 97 14.46 -16.23 0.03
N PHE A 98 15.80 -16.19 -0.01
CA PHE A 98 16.64 -16.30 1.16
C PHE A 98 16.39 -15.16 2.16
N THR A 99 16.35 -13.91 1.69
CA THR A 99 16.10 -12.73 2.53
C THR A 99 14.73 -12.80 3.18
N SER A 100 13.71 -13.24 2.44
CA SER A 100 12.36 -13.48 2.96
C SER A 100 12.36 -14.52 4.07
N MET A 101 12.97 -15.68 3.84
CA MET A 101 13.10 -16.74 4.85
C MET A 101 13.84 -16.28 6.10
N PHE A 102 14.96 -15.57 5.93
CA PHE A 102 15.73 -15.01 7.03
C PHE A 102 14.90 -14.05 7.89
N LEU A 103 14.12 -13.15 7.28
CA LEU A 103 13.26 -12.22 8.01
C LEU A 103 12.22 -12.93 8.89
N VAL A 104 11.60 -14.01 8.39
CA VAL A 104 10.63 -14.80 9.17
C VAL A 104 11.33 -15.50 10.34
N VAL A 105 12.42 -16.21 10.07
CA VAL A 105 13.17 -16.95 11.11
C VAL A 105 13.72 -16.00 12.17
N PHE A 106 14.33 -14.89 11.75
CA PHE A 106 14.91 -13.90 12.64
C PHE A 106 13.83 -13.23 13.51
N SER A 107 12.66 -12.93 12.95
CA SER A 107 11.50 -12.47 13.71
C SER A 107 11.10 -13.42 14.83
N THR A 108 11.11 -14.72 14.57
CA THR A 108 10.71 -15.72 15.56
C THR A 108 11.83 -15.94 16.58
N ARG A 109 13.10 -15.87 16.15
CA ARG A 109 14.28 -15.88 17.03
C ARG A 109 14.26 -14.80 18.11
N ILE A 110 13.84 -13.58 17.75
CA ILE A 110 13.80 -12.44 18.69
C ILE A 110 12.56 -12.46 19.59
N SER A 111 11.63 -13.40 19.38
CA SER A 111 10.45 -13.55 20.24
C SER A 111 10.84 -14.13 21.61
N SER A 112 10.25 -13.55 22.65
CA SER A 112 10.34 -14.07 24.02
C SER A 112 9.77 -15.49 24.16
N LEU A 113 8.72 -15.83 23.39
CA LEU A 113 8.09 -17.16 23.41
C LEU A 113 9.05 -18.28 23.02
N ILE A 114 9.84 -18.07 21.96
CA ILE A 114 10.77 -19.09 21.47
C ILE A 114 11.90 -19.31 22.46
N ASN A 115 12.41 -18.22 23.05
CA ASN A 115 13.42 -18.31 24.10
C ASN A 115 12.89 -19.08 25.32
N TYR A 116 11.63 -18.82 25.72
CA TYR A 116 10.99 -19.55 26.80
C TYR A 116 10.77 -21.03 26.46
N VAL A 117 10.18 -21.35 25.32
CA VAL A 117 9.87 -22.74 24.94
C VAL A 117 11.12 -23.57 24.66
N ALA A 118 12.24 -22.94 24.31
CA ALA A 118 13.53 -23.60 24.27
C ALA A 118 14.02 -24.08 25.66
N THR A 119 13.45 -23.60 26.77
CA THR A 119 13.69 -24.12 28.14
C THR A 119 12.85 -25.33 28.50
N VAL A 120 11.75 -25.57 27.78
CA VAL A 120 10.86 -26.70 28.04
C VAL A 120 11.44 -27.98 27.42
N PRO A 121 11.66 -29.06 28.19
CA PRO A 121 12.34 -30.26 27.71
C PRO A 121 11.78 -30.84 26.40
N SER A 122 10.44 -30.92 26.26
CA SER A 122 9.76 -31.47 25.09
C SER A 122 9.92 -30.63 23.82
N TYR A 123 10.27 -29.35 23.95
CA TYR A 123 10.34 -28.39 22.84
C TYR A 123 11.73 -27.78 22.64
N LYS A 124 12.70 -28.20 23.44
CA LYS A 124 14.09 -27.75 23.43
C LYS A 124 14.74 -27.86 22.05
N ILE A 125 14.59 -29.01 21.41
CA ILE A 125 15.15 -29.26 20.07
C ILE A 125 14.39 -28.43 19.02
N PRO A 126 13.04 -28.48 18.93
CA PRO A 126 12.32 -27.70 17.94
C PRO A 126 12.59 -26.18 17.99
N ALA A 127 12.54 -25.59 19.18
CA ALA A 127 12.84 -24.17 19.37
C ALA A 127 14.33 -23.88 19.14
N GLY A 128 15.23 -24.79 19.56
CA GLY A 128 16.67 -24.69 19.32
C GLY A 128 17.05 -24.59 17.84
N ILE A 129 16.31 -25.24 16.94
CA ILE A 129 16.52 -25.12 15.48
C ILE A 129 16.28 -23.68 15.03
N ILE A 130 15.20 -23.04 15.48
CA ILE A 130 14.89 -21.65 15.15
C ILE A 130 15.95 -20.71 15.72
N LEU A 131 16.37 -20.95 16.96
CA LEU A 131 17.41 -20.14 17.59
C LEU A 131 18.73 -20.20 16.79
N ALA A 132 19.15 -21.40 16.41
CA ALA A 132 20.35 -21.61 15.59
C ALA A 132 20.23 -20.97 14.20
N LEU A 133 19.10 -21.17 13.51
CA LEU A 133 18.88 -20.58 12.18
C LEU A 133 18.79 -19.05 12.22
N GLY A 134 18.21 -18.48 13.28
CA GLY A 134 18.12 -17.04 13.46
C GLY A 134 19.49 -16.38 13.62
N ASP A 135 20.31 -16.89 14.53
CA ASP A 135 21.63 -16.30 14.83
C ASP A 135 22.63 -16.54 13.69
N SER A 136 22.68 -17.76 13.16
CA SER A 136 23.52 -18.06 11.97
C SER A 136 23.04 -17.31 10.73
N GLY A 137 21.73 -17.05 10.63
CA GLY A 137 21.12 -16.25 9.58
C GLY A 137 21.66 -14.83 9.50
N ILE A 138 22.04 -14.20 10.62
CA ILE A 138 22.62 -12.84 10.63
C ILE A 138 23.94 -12.82 9.85
N VAL A 139 24.81 -13.78 10.14
CA VAL A 139 26.11 -13.91 9.47
C VAL A 139 25.94 -14.34 8.02
N LEU A 140 25.04 -15.29 7.76
CA LEU A 140 24.77 -15.76 6.40
C LEU A 140 24.18 -14.63 5.54
N PHE A 141 23.32 -13.80 6.12
CA PHE A 141 22.81 -12.59 5.49
C PHE A 141 23.92 -11.60 5.18
N ALA A 142 24.85 -11.35 6.13
CA ALA A 142 26.01 -10.49 5.87
C ALA A 142 26.95 -11.03 4.78
N LEU A 143 27.10 -12.35 4.69
CA LEU A 143 27.90 -13.00 3.64
C LEU A 143 27.30 -12.84 2.25
N LEU A 144 25.98 -12.99 2.13
CA LEU A 144 25.31 -13.07 0.85
C LEU A 144 24.79 -11.70 0.38
N PHE A 145 24.31 -10.84 1.27
CA PHE A 145 23.69 -9.56 0.89
C PHE A 145 24.71 -8.53 0.42
N PRO A 146 24.50 -7.78 -0.69
CA PRO A 146 23.26 -7.70 -1.47
C PRO A 146 23.19 -8.59 -2.73
N ASN A 147 24.29 -9.23 -3.14
CA ASN A 147 24.44 -9.81 -4.47
C ASN A 147 24.47 -11.35 -4.50
N GLY A 148 24.24 -12.01 -3.37
CA GLY A 148 24.24 -13.46 -3.25
C GLY A 148 25.63 -14.12 -3.30
N LYS A 149 26.73 -13.35 -3.37
CA LYS A 149 28.08 -13.89 -3.47
C LYS A 149 28.83 -13.76 -2.15
N ALA A 150 29.14 -14.91 -1.54
CA ALA A 150 29.98 -14.99 -0.36
C ALA A 150 31.46 -14.72 -0.72
N PRO A 151 32.18 -13.88 0.04
CA PRO A 151 33.61 -13.73 -0.15
C PRO A 151 34.34 -15.05 0.15
N HIS A 152 35.11 -15.58 -0.82
CA HIS A 152 35.78 -16.89 -0.72
C HIS A 152 36.63 -17.06 0.56
N LYS A 153 37.28 -15.97 1.02
CA LYS A 153 38.10 -15.97 2.24
C LYS A 153 37.31 -16.22 3.52
N PHE A 154 36.05 -15.78 3.60
CA PHE A 154 35.24 -15.87 4.81
C PHE A 154 34.38 -17.14 4.86
N PHE A 155 33.96 -17.67 3.71
CA PHE A 155 33.07 -18.82 3.64
C PHE A 155 33.62 -20.05 4.39
N TRP A 156 34.88 -20.40 4.15
CA TRP A 156 35.52 -21.57 4.78
C TRP A 156 35.88 -21.35 6.26
N ILE A 157 36.15 -20.10 6.66
CA ILE A 157 36.45 -19.74 8.05
C ILE A 157 35.20 -19.80 8.93
N LEU A 158 34.03 -19.50 8.34
CA LEU A 158 32.76 -19.39 9.07
C LEU A 158 31.94 -20.67 9.07
N LEU A 159 32.25 -21.65 8.20
CA LEU A 159 31.58 -22.94 8.17
C LEU A 159 31.68 -23.70 9.51
N PRO A 160 32.84 -23.81 10.19
CA PRO A 160 32.92 -24.42 11.52
C PRO A 160 32.13 -23.64 12.57
N LEU A 161 32.06 -22.31 12.44
CA LEU A 161 31.29 -21.44 13.31
C LEU A 161 29.78 -21.71 13.16
N GLY A 162 29.29 -21.89 11.93
CA GLY A 162 27.90 -22.30 11.68
C GLY A 162 27.56 -23.62 12.37
N VAL A 163 28.48 -24.60 12.35
CA VAL A 163 28.29 -25.88 13.03
C VAL A 163 28.29 -25.72 14.55
N THR A 164 29.15 -24.87 15.11
CA THR A 164 29.13 -24.60 16.56
C THR A 164 27.84 -23.92 17.02
N MET A 165 27.16 -23.14 16.17
CA MET A 165 25.84 -22.58 16.47
C MET A 165 24.75 -23.64 16.64
N PHE A 166 24.71 -24.64 15.77
CA PHE A 166 23.78 -25.76 15.95
C PHE A 166 24.13 -26.55 17.21
N GLY A 167 25.42 -26.72 17.52
CA GLY A 167 25.88 -27.31 18.79
C GLY A 167 25.43 -26.52 20.04
N LEU A 168 25.40 -25.18 19.97
CA LEU A 168 25.02 -24.30 21.09
C LEU A 168 23.54 -24.38 21.45
N TYR A 169 22.66 -24.68 20.48
CA TYR A 169 21.22 -24.72 20.69
C TYR A 169 20.62 -26.12 20.70
N LEU A 170 21.27 -27.12 20.09
CA LEU A 170 20.71 -28.46 19.91
C LEU A 170 21.38 -29.54 20.77
N VAL A 171 22.51 -29.24 21.42
CA VAL A 171 23.22 -30.21 22.25
C VAL A 171 23.21 -29.75 23.71
N PRO A 172 22.22 -30.16 24.51
CA PRO A 172 22.13 -29.79 25.93
C PRO A 172 23.33 -30.14 26.78
N ALA A 173 24.09 -31.17 26.39
CA ALA A 173 25.31 -31.60 27.07
C ALA A 173 26.55 -30.77 26.68
N SER A 174 26.41 -29.85 25.73
CA SER A 174 27.50 -29.01 25.27
C SER A 174 27.90 -28.00 26.36
N PRO A 175 29.21 -27.80 26.63
CA PRO A 175 29.66 -26.80 27.60
C PRO A 175 29.34 -25.36 27.17
N ILE A 176 29.03 -25.16 25.89
CA ILE A 176 28.61 -23.87 25.33
C ILE A 176 27.09 -23.79 25.15
N TYR A 177 26.32 -24.75 25.66
CA TYR A 177 24.87 -24.72 25.58
C TYR A 177 24.32 -23.47 26.27
N TRP A 178 23.47 -22.71 25.59
CA TRP A 178 23.12 -21.35 26.04
C TRP A 178 22.47 -21.28 27.43
N GLN A 179 21.78 -22.33 27.89
CA GLN A 179 21.20 -22.38 29.25
C GLN A 179 22.23 -22.72 30.32
N ILE A 180 23.37 -23.29 29.95
CA ILE A 180 24.50 -23.54 30.85
C ILE A 180 25.38 -22.30 30.95
N LEU A 181 25.40 -21.46 29.91
CA LEU A 181 26.14 -20.22 29.90
C LEU A 181 25.54 -19.22 30.90
N GLY A 182 26.38 -18.64 31.76
CA GLY A 182 26.01 -17.45 32.51
C GLY A 182 25.70 -16.27 31.59
N LEU A 183 24.95 -15.28 32.08
CA LEU A 183 24.49 -14.12 31.32
C LEU A 183 25.63 -13.45 30.53
N ILE A 184 26.81 -13.27 31.14
CA ILE A 184 27.98 -12.64 30.51
C ILE A 184 28.51 -13.47 29.33
N SER A 185 28.65 -14.78 29.51
CA SER A 185 29.13 -15.69 28.46
C SER A 185 28.14 -15.77 27.31
N TYR A 186 26.83 -15.80 27.60
CA TYR A 186 25.79 -15.76 26.59
C TYR A 186 25.82 -14.47 25.76
N ILE A 187 25.94 -13.31 26.42
CA ILE A 187 26.09 -12.00 25.76
C ILE A 187 27.34 -11.98 24.88
N SER A 188 28.47 -12.49 25.38
CA SER A 188 29.72 -12.51 24.62
C SER A 188 29.60 -13.34 23.35
N VAL A 189 28.98 -14.52 23.44
CA VAL A 189 28.72 -15.37 22.25
C VAL A 189 27.85 -14.63 21.25
N LEU A 190 26.75 -13.99 21.67
CA LEU A 190 25.87 -13.26 20.76
C LEU A 190 26.55 -12.05 20.11
N LEU A 191 27.37 -11.30 20.86
CA LEU A 191 28.11 -10.16 20.32
C LEU A 191 29.17 -10.57 19.30
N ILE A 192 29.77 -11.76 19.44
CA ILE A 192 30.70 -12.30 18.43
C ILE A 192 30.01 -12.43 17.07
N TRP A 193 28.75 -12.88 17.04
CA TRP A 193 28.00 -13.06 15.78
C TRP A 193 27.67 -11.74 15.09
N TYR A 194 27.19 -10.76 15.85
CA TYR A 194 26.98 -9.41 15.33
C TYR A 194 28.31 -8.77 14.91
N GLY A 195 29.39 -8.95 15.69
CA GLY A 195 30.73 -8.48 15.37
C GLY A 195 31.26 -9.06 14.05
N ILE A 196 31.08 -10.36 13.83
CA ILE A 196 31.44 -11.02 12.57
C ILE A 196 30.64 -10.45 11.41
N ALA A 197 29.32 -10.30 11.56
CA ALA A 197 28.48 -9.70 10.54
C ALA A 197 28.95 -8.27 10.19
N LEU A 198 29.32 -7.46 11.18
CA LEU A 198 29.86 -6.11 10.99
C LEU A 198 31.21 -6.12 10.27
N VAL A 199 32.12 -7.04 10.63
CA VAL A 199 33.42 -7.19 9.95
C VAL A 199 33.21 -7.57 8.49
N ILE A 200 32.29 -8.48 8.19
CA ILE A 200 31.97 -8.90 6.82
C ILE A 200 31.39 -7.72 6.04
N PHE A 201 30.41 -7.00 6.59
CA PHE A 201 29.84 -5.83 5.93
C PHE A 201 30.88 -4.72 5.72
N GLY A 202 31.74 -4.47 6.70
CA GLY A 202 32.86 -3.52 6.58
C GLY A 202 33.83 -3.93 5.47
N TYR A 203 34.28 -5.18 5.46
CA TYR A 203 35.15 -5.71 4.40
C TYR A 203 34.52 -5.55 3.02
N ARG A 204 33.24 -5.94 2.87
CA ARG A 204 32.54 -5.81 1.59
C ARG A 204 32.37 -4.35 1.20
N TYR A 205 32.01 -3.48 2.13
CA TYR A 205 31.84 -2.04 1.90
C TYR A 205 33.12 -1.36 1.42
N PHE A 206 34.27 -1.66 2.03
CA PHE A 206 35.53 -1.01 1.68
C PHE A 206 36.21 -1.63 0.44
N PHE A 207 36.15 -2.95 0.28
CA PHE A 207 36.99 -3.67 -0.69
C PHE A 207 36.26 -4.31 -1.88
N GLN A 208 34.95 -4.55 -1.81
CA GLN A 208 34.23 -5.30 -2.87
C GLN A 208 33.03 -4.56 -3.48
N ALA A 209 32.36 -3.72 -2.70
CA ALA A 209 31.08 -3.15 -3.06
C ALA A 209 31.19 -2.04 -4.12
N THR A 210 30.35 -2.10 -5.14
CA THR A 210 30.12 -0.98 -6.07
C THR A 210 29.46 0.21 -5.35
N PRO A 211 29.45 1.43 -5.92
CA PRO A 211 28.82 2.59 -5.28
C PRO A 211 27.36 2.35 -4.85
N LEU A 212 26.58 1.65 -5.68
CA LEU A 212 25.20 1.27 -5.37
C LEU A 212 25.14 0.26 -4.21
N GLN A 213 26.00 -0.76 -4.21
CA GLN A 213 26.07 -1.75 -3.14
C GLN A 213 26.54 -1.14 -1.81
N LYS A 214 27.43 -0.14 -1.85
CA LYS A 214 27.83 0.62 -0.66
C LYS A 214 26.64 1.33 -0.03
N GLN A 215 25.76 1.92 -0.84
CA GLN A 215 24.53 2.55 -0.35
C GLN A 215 23.58 1.53 0.28
N GLN A 216 23.41 0.36 -0.35
CA GLN A 216 22.58 -0.73 0.18
C GLN A 216 23.11 -1.24 1.54
N ILE A 217 24.41 -1.50 1.62
CA ILE A 217 25.07 -1.94 2.86
C ILE A 217 24.94 -0.89 3.97
N ARG A 218 25.05 0.41 3.67
CA ARG A 218 24.86 1.47 4.67
C ARG A 218 23.49 1.42 5.33
N TYR A 219 22.42 1.29 4.54
CA TYR A 219 21.07 1.20 5.09
C TYR A 219 20.91 -0.04 5.97
N VAL A 220 21.30 -1.21 5.47
CA VAL A 220 21.23 -2.46 6.22
C VAL A 220 22.02 -2.42 7.53
N LEU A 221 23.22 -1.82 7.52
CA LEU A 221 24.03 -1.62 8.74
C LEU A 221 23.30 -0.78 9.78
N VAL A 222 22.68 0.34 9.38
CA VAL A 222 21.87 1.18 10.28
C VAL A 222 20.73 0.36 10.88
N GLY A 223 20.08 -0.50 10.10
CA GLY A 223 19.04 -1.39 10.58
C GLY A 223 19.50 -2.39 11.62
N LEU A 224 20.62 -3.05 11.37
CA LEU A 224 21.20 -4.05 12.27
C LEU A 224 21.66 -3.47 13.61
N MET A 225 21.94 -2.15 13.67
CA MET A 225 22.22 -1.46 14.93
C MET A 225 21.04 -1.43 15.89
N GLY A 226 19.80 -1.51 15.39
CA GLY A 226 18.62 -1.54 16.25
C GLY A 226 18.56 -2.77 17.16
N PRO A 227 18.47 -4.00 16.62
CA PRO A 227 18.53 -5.23 17.39
C PRO A 227 19.77 -5.34 18.29
N LEU A 228 20.93 -4.91 17.80
CA LEU A 228 22.17 -4.90 18.59
C LEU A 228 22.09 -3.93 19.78
N ALA A 229 21.60 -2.71 19.56
CA ALA A 229 21.42 -1.72 20.61
C ALA A 229 20.41 -2.18 21.65
N TRP A 230 19.30 -2.81 21.23
CA TRP A 230 18.34 -3.40 22.16
C TRP A 230 19.00 -4.46 23.03
N PHE A 231 19.76 -5.37 22.41
CA PHE A 231 20.45 -6.44 23.11
C PHE A 231 21.44 -5.89 24.14
N LEU A 232 22.25 -4.89 23.76
CA LEU A 232 23.21 -4.25 24.66
C LEU A 232 22.52 -3.51 25.80
N LEU A 233 21.60 -2.58 25.47
CA LEU A 233 20.94 -1.75 26.46
C LEU A 233 20.20 -2.61 27.48
N PHE A 234 19.41 -3.57 27.04
CA PHE A 234 18.56 -4.34 27.94
C PHE A 234 19.37 -5.29 28.84
N ASN A 235 20.31 -6.04 28.26
CA ASN A 235 21.10 -6.98 29.04
C ASN A 235 22.08 -6.27 29.98
N LEU A 236 22.69 -5.15 29.57
CA LEU A 236 23.54 -4.36 30.45
C LEU A 236 22.72 -3.69 31.56
N SER A 237 21.53 -3.17 31.25
CA SER A 237 20.65 -2.62 32.29
C SER A 237 20.29 -3.67 33.35
N TYR A 238 19.98 -4.90 32.95
CA TYR A 238 19.73 -5.99 33.89
C TYR A 238 20.99 -6.40 34.66
N ALA A 239 22.16 -6.43 34.02
CA ALA A 239 23.42 -6.77 34.67
C ALA A 239 23.88 -5.74 35.70
N PHE A 240 23.67 -4.43 35.45
CA PHE A 240 24.12 -3.35 36.34
C PHE A 240 23.08 -2.92 37.38
N PHE A 241 21.79 -3.00 37.03
CA PHE A 241 20.70 -2.48 37.86
C PHE A 241 19.71 -3.57 38.29
N GLY A 242 20.00 -4.86 38.04
CA GLY A 242 19.12 -5.99 38.32
C GLY A 242 18.53 -5.94 39.72
N ASP A 243 19.38 -5.83 40.74
CA ASP A 243 18.96 -5.78 42.15
C ASP A 243 18.01 -4.60 42.43
N ALA A 244 18.35 -3.40 41.92
CA ALA A 244 17.54 -2.20 42.06
C ALA A 244 16.19 -2.30 41.33
N LEU A 245 16.16 -3.00 40.19
CA LEU A 245 14.97 -3.23 39.38
C LEU A 245 14.05 -4.28 40.01
N THR A 246 14.59 -5.27 40.73
CA THR A 246 13.83 -6.34 41.39
C THR A 246 13.35 -6.01 42.80
N ASN A 247 13.82 -4.93 43.41
CA ASN A 247 13.46 -4.52 44.78
C ASN A 247 11.98 -4.21 44.99
N SER A 248 11.24 -3.89 43.92
CA SER A 248 9.80 -3.69 43.94
C SER A 248 9.17 -4.34 42.73
N GLN A 249 8.11 -5.11 42.96
CA GLN A 249 7.34 -5.77 41.90
C GLN A 249 6.79 -4.76 40.88
N LEU A 250 6.47 -3.54 41.32
CA LEU A 250 6.04 -2.45 40.45
C LEU A 250 7.19 -1.90 39.59
N THR A 251 8.38 -1.69 40.19
CA THR A 251 9.56 -1.19 39.47
C THR A 251 9.99 -2.18 38.39
N ALA A 252 10.00 -3.48 38.72
CA ALA A 252 10.30 -4.55 37.78
C ALA A 252 9.30 -4.56 36.61
N ALA A 253 8.00 -4.47 36.91
CA ALA A 253 6.95 -4.45 35.90
C ALA A 253 7.04 -3.21 34.99
N VAL A 254 7.28 -2.01 35.55
CA VAL A 254 7.45 -0.78 34.77
C VAL A 254 8.65 -0.86 33.84
N PHE A 255 9.79 -1.34 34.34
CA PHE A 255 10.98 -1.53 33.52
C PHE A 255 10.75 -2.54 32.39
N GLN A 256 10.08 -3.65 32.68
CA GLN A 256 9.72 -4.65 31.67
C GLN A 256 8.78 -4.08 30.61
N VAL A 257 7.75 -3.31 30.99
CA VAL A 257 6.85 -2.68 30.02
C VAL A 257 7.59 -1.69 29.13
N LEU A 258 8.37 -0.78 29.72
CA LEU A 258 9.10 0.25 28.97
C LEU A 258 10.12 -0.37 28.00
N SER A 259 10.93 -1.32 28.48
CA SER A 259 11.93 -1.99 27.65
C SER A 259 11.33 -2.73 26.45
N ARG A 260 10.14 -3.30 26.61
CA ARG A 260 9.41 -3.99 25.55
C ARG A 260 8.78 -3.00 24.57
N ILE A 261 8.30 -1.84 25.02
CA ILE A 261 7.89 -0.75 24.11
C ILE A 261 9.09 -0.29 23.26
N PHE A 262 10.25 -0.05 23.88
CA PHE A 262 11.47 0.32 23.17
C PHE A 262 11.93 -0.75 22.17
N SER A 263 11.71 -2.03 22.48
CA SER A 263 12.04 -3.14 21.59
C SER A 263 11.35 -3.03 20.23
N ILE A 264 10.10 -2.54 20.18
CA ILE A 264 9.36 -2.36 18.91
C ILE A 264 10.14 -1.43 17.99
N PHE A 265 10.56 -0.27 18.49
CA PHE A 265 11.28 0.72 17.71
C PHE A 265 12.63 0.19 17.24
N LEU A 266 13.40 -0.41 18.16
CA LEU A 266 14.75 -0.89 17.87
C LEU A 266 14.75 -2.08 16.90
N PHE A 267 13.86 -3.05 17.07
CA PHE A 267 13.79 -4.19 16.14
C PHE A 267 13.23 -3.80 14.77
N MET A 268 12.27 -2.87 14.69
CA MET A 268 11.71 -2.42 13.41
C MET A 268 12.67 -1.61 12.54
N LEU A 269 13.78 -1.08 13.11
CA LEU A 269 14.82 -0.41 12.32
C LEU A 269 15.38 -1.31 11.22
N PHE A 270 15.54 -2.61 11.50
CA PHE A 270 16.09 -3.55 10.52
C PHE A 270 15.19 -3.73 9.27
N PRO A 271 13.95 -4.24 9.39
CA PRO A 271 13.06 -4.38 8.24
C PRO A 271 12.80 -3.06 7.52
N PHE A 272 12.74 -1.94 8.27
CA PHE A 272 12.59 -0.62 7.69
C PHE A 272 13.79 -0.21 6.81
N SER A 273 15.00 -0.32 7.35
CA SER A 273 16.21 0.04 6.61
C SER A 273 16.44 -0.86 5.39
N LEU A 274 16.08 -2.14 5.49
CA LEU A 274 16.13 -3.08 4.38
C LEU A 274 15.15 -2.67 3.28
N THR A 275 13.94 -2.23 3.65
CA THR A 275 12.96 -1.68 2.70
C THR A 275 13.49 -0.43 1.99
N LEU A 276 14.16 0.48 2.71
CA LEU A 276 14.83 1.63 2.10
C LEU A 276 15.95 1.22 1.16
N SER A 277 16.78 0.24 1.57
CA SER A 277 17.82 -0.33 0.73
C SER A 277 17.25 -0.94 -0.55
N ILE A 278 16.06 -1.54 -0.49
CA ILE A 278 15.42 -2.15 -1.65
C ILE A 278 14.85 -1.08 -2.58
N THR A 279 14.02 -0.20 -2.04
CA THR A 279 13.30 0.83 -2.81
C THR A 279 14.21 1.89 -3.42
N ARG A 280 15.13 2.49 -2.65
CA ARG A 280 15.97 3.58 -3.16
C ARG A 280 17.07 3.11 -4.10
N SER A 281 17.57 1.89 -3.90
CA SER A 281 18.66 1.35 -4.69
C SER A 281 18.20 0.31 -5.72
N ARG A 282 16.87 0.22 -5.97
CA ARG A 282 16.22 -0.72 -6.89
C ARG A 282 16.74 -2.16 -6.75
N LEU A 283 16.94 -2.60 -5.51
CA LEU A 283 17.41 -3.96 -5.25
C LEU A 283 16.32 -4.95 -5.64
N PHE A 284 16.71 -6.03 -6.32
CA PHE A 284 15.81 -7.06 -6.85
C PHE A 284 14.78 -6.59 -7.90
N ASP A 285 14.85 -5.32 -8.35
CA ASP A 285 13.89 -4.70 -9.27
C ASP A 285 12.44 -4.77 -8.76
N ILE A 286 12.27 -4.50 -7.46
CA ILE A 286 10.96 -4.49 -6.79
C ILE A 286 10.66 -3.09 -6.29
N ASP A 287 9.59 -2.50 -6.78
CA ASP A 287 8.94 -1.39 -6.10
C ASP A 287 8.12 -1.96 -4.94
N LEU A 288 8.68 -1.88 -3.74
CA LEU A 288 7.94 -2.17 -2.49
C LEU A 288 6.95 -1.04 -2.22
N LEU A 289 5.95 -0.88 -3.10
CA LEU A 289 4.74 -0.13 -2.81
C LEU A 289 3.87 -1.03 -1.93
N ILE A 290 4.11 -0.87 -0.64
CA ILE A 290 3.32 -1.50 0.41
C ILE A 290 1.88 -1.01 0.25
N ASN A 291 0.91 -1.93 0.24
CA ASN A 291 -0.49 -1.53 0.24
C ASN A 291 -0.79 -0.80 1.56
N ARG A 292 -1.07 0.51 1.46
CA ARG A 292 -1.35 1.41 2.59
C ARG A 292 -2.41 0.84 3.52
N SER A 293 -3.48 0.27 2.95
CA SER A 293 -4.56 -0.31 3.73
C SER A 293 -4.11 -1.54 4.52
N LEU A 294 -3.29 -2.41 3.93
CA LEU A 294 -2.82 -3.63 4.58
C LEU A 294 -1.87 -3.32 5.75
N VAL A 295 -1.03 -2.29 5.60
CA VAL A 295 -0.19 -1.81 6.70
C VAL A 295 -1.00 -1.13 7.79
N TYR A 296 -1.98 -0.30 7.45
CA TYR A 296 -2.83 0.30 8.49
C TYR A 296 -3.70 -0.73 9.19
N VAL A 297 -4.21 -1.74 8.49
CA VAL A 297 -4.99 -2.83 9.09
C VAL A 297 -4.11 -3.61 10.06
N SER A 298 -2.90 -4.00 9.65
CA SER A 298 -1.97 -4.75 10.49
C SER A 298 -1.52 -3.95 11.73
N LEU A 299 -1.18 -2.67 11.55
CA LEU A 299 -0.77 -1.79 12.63
C LEU A 299 -1.93 -1.40 13.56
N THR A 300 -3.13 -1.20 13.02
CA THR A 300 -4.34 -0.94 13.82
C THR A 300 -4.73 -2.17 14.62
N ALA A 301 -4.64 -3.37 14.04
CA ALA A 301 -4.89 -4.63 14.73
C ALA A 301 -3.89 -4.85 15.87
N GLY A 302 -2.60 -4.63 15.61
CA GLY A 302 -1.55 -4.73 16.64
C GLY A 302 -1.71 -3.69 17.75
N LEU A 303 -2.04 -2.44 17.41
CA LEU A 303 -2.34 -1.41 18.41
C LEU A 303 -3.61 -1.76 19.22
N GLY A 304 -4.62 -2.32 18.57
CA GLY A 304 -5.85 -2.78 19.22
C GLY A 304 -5.58 -3.89 20.22
N LEU A 305 -4.72 -4.84 19.87
CA LEU A 305 -4.28 -5.92 20.76
C LEU A 305 -3.57 -5.36 22.00
N ILE A 306 -2.69 -4.36 21.84
CA ILE A 306 -2.02 -3.69 22.96
C ILE A 306 -3.05 -3.02 23.89
N PHE A 307 -3.99 -2.25 23.34
CA PHE A 307 -4.99 -1.54 24.14
C PHE A 307 -5.96 -2.50 24.85
N ALA A 308 -6.39 -3.57 24.17
CA ALA A 308 -7.21 -4.62 24.76
C ALA A 308 -6.48 -5.30 25.94
N THR A 309 -5.18 -5.54 25.78
CA THR A 309 -4.33 -6.13 26.83
C THR A 309 -4.16 -5.19 28.03
N LEU A 310 -3.91 -3.89 27.79
CA LEU A 310 -3.83 -2.86 28.83
C LEU A 310 -5.15 -2.71 29.59
N LEU A 311 -6.29 -2.78 28.88
CA LEU A 311 -7.60 -2.73 29.50
C LEU A 311 -7.89 -3.97 30.35
N GLY A 312 -7.50 -5.15 29.84
CA GLY A 312 -7.54 -6.40 30.58
C GLY A 312 -6.75 -6.33 31.89
N LEU A 313 -5.56 -5.71 31.88
CA LEU A 313 -4.78 -5.45 33.10
C LEU A 313 -5.51 -4.52 34.07
N ALA A 314 -5.98 -3.37 33.59
CA ALA A 314 -6.67 -2.42 34.43
C ALA A 314 -7.86 -3.10 35.13
N SER A 315 -8.65 -3.88 34.39
CA SER A 315 -9.72 -4.71 34.94
C SER A 315 -9.27 -5.62 36.07
N LEU A 316 -8.13 -6.26 35.89
CA LEU A 316 -7.62 -7.27 36.80
C LEU A 316 -7.04 -6.62 38.08
N ILE A 317 -6.31 -5.52 37.94
CA ILE A 317 -5.81 -4.69 39.06
C ILE A 317 -6.97 -4.10 39.87
N PHE A 318 -8.01 -3.55 39.23
CA PHE A 318 -9.12 -2.94 39.96
C PHE A 318 -9.95 -3.97 40.73
N ARG A 319 -10.12 -5.17 40.18
CA ARG A 319 -10.79 -6.28 40.88
C ARG A 319 -10.01 -6.78 42.08
N THR A 320 -8.67 -6.74 42.05
CA THR A 320 -7.83 -7.20 43.18
C THR A 320 -7.66 -6.15 44.27
N ILE A 321 -7.56 -4.87 43.91
CA ILE A 321 -7.37 -3.79 44.88
C ILE A 321 -8.68 -3.42 45.57
N HIS A 322 -9.82 -3.44 44.86
CA HIS A 322 -11.15 -3.09 45.40
C HIS A 322 -12.20 -4.17 45.07
N PRO A 323 -12.33 -5.22 45.91
CA PRO A 323 -13.40 -6.19 45.76
C PRO A 323 -14.77 -5.55 46.10
N GLY A 324 -15.49 -5.06 45.08
CA GLY A 324 -16.82 -4.44 45.22
C GLY A 324 -17.24 -3.61 43.99
N ASP A 325 -18.39 -2.93 44.04
CA ASP A 325 -18.99 -2.17 42.92
C ASP A 325 -18.09 -1.04 42.35
N GLN A 326 -17.11 -0.55 43.12
CA GLN A 326 -16.13 0.43 42.63
C GLN A 326 -15.19 -0.14 41.55
N SER A 327 -15.02 -1.47 41.48
CA SER A 327 -14.24 -2.12 40.43
C SER A 327 -14.90 -1.99 39.06
N MET A 328 -16.24 -2.03 38.98
CA MET A 328 -17.02 -1.83 37.74
C MET A 328 -16.89 -0.39 37.22
N LEU A 329 -16.90 0.60 38.12
CA LEU A 329 -16.72 2.01 37.78
C LEU A 329 -15.30 2.29 37.27
N ALA A 330 -14.28 1.76 37.94
CA ALA A 330 -12.89 1.93 37.50
C ALA A 330 -12.62 1.21 36.16
N LEU A 331 -13.29 0.09 35.92
CA LEU A 331 -13.31 -0.63 34.65
C LEU A 331 -13.92 0.17 33.51
N THR A 332 -15.08 0.79 33.75
CA THR A 332 -15.73 1.65 32.77
C THR A 332 -14.88 2.87 32.47
N ILE A 333 -14.29 3.50 33.50
CA ILE A 333 -13.36 4.63 33.32
C ILE A 333 -12.13 4.22 32.51
N SER A 334 -11.55 3.05 32.78
CA SER A 334 -10.39 2.54 32.03
C SER A 334 -10.74 2.20 30.59
N ALA A 335 -11.92 1.65 30.34
CA ALA A 335 -12.40 1.35 28.99
C ALA A 335 -12.66 2.63 28.19
N ILE A 336 -13.24 3.64 28.83
CA ILE A 336 -13.45 4.97 28.26
C ILE A 336 -12.10 5.62 27.95
N ALA A 337 -11.13 5.58 28.87
CA ALA A 337 -9.79 6.12 28.67
C ALA A 337 -9.03 5.41 27.54
N ALA A 338 -9.09 4.07 27.51
CA ALA A 338 -8.49 3.26 26.44
C ALA A 338 -9.12 3.59 25.08
N GLY A 339 -10.45 3.68 25.00
CA GLY A 339 -11.16 4.09 23.78
C GLY A 339 -10.81 5.51 23.33
N ALA A 340 -10.71 6.45 24.28
CA ALA A 340 -10.35 7.84 24.03
C ALA A 340 -8.91 8.00 23.54
N LEU A 341 -7.97 7.21 24.07
CA LEU A 341 -6.54 7.25 23.70
C LEU A 341 -6.21 6.43 22.45
N PHE A 342 -7.02 5.41 22.13
CA PHE A 342 -6.80 4.55 20.97
C PHE A 342 -6.81 5.32 19.64
N GLN A 343 -7.81 6.19 19.44
CA GLN A 343 -7.93 6.97 18.19
C GLN A 343 -6.75 7.95 17.98
N PRO A 344 -6.33 8.75 18.98
CA PRO A 344 -5.11 9.57 18.90
C PRO A 344 -3.85 8.76 18.60
N ALA A 345 -3.65 7.63 19.29
CA ALA A 345 -2.49 6.78 19.09
C ALA A 345 -2.48 6.18 17.68
N ARG A 346 -3.62 5.66 17.22
CA ARG A 346 -3.81 5.13 15.86
C ARG A 346 -3.51 6.19 14.81
N ARG A 347 -4.02 7.41 14.97
CA ARG A 347 -3.76 8.54 14.05
C ARG A 347 -2.29 8.95 14.03
N LYS A 348 -1.61 9.01 15.18
CA LYS A 348 -0.16 9.29 15.23
C LYS A 348 0.65 8.21 14.51
N LEU A 349 0.32 6.94 14.75
CA LEU A 349 0.95 5.81 14.09
C LEU A 349 0.74 5.85 12.57
N GLN A 350 -0.49 6.14 12.13
CA GLN A 350 -0.81 6.30 10.71
C GLN A 350 -0.03 7.46 10.07
N ARG A 351 0.03 8.62 10.72
CA ARG A 351 0.81 9.79 10.24
C ARG A 351 2.29 9.48 10.12
N PHE A 352 2.86 8.79 11.11
CA PHE A 352 4.26 8.36 11.08
C PHE A 352 4.50 7.47 9.86
N VAL A 353 3.63 6.48 9.63
CA VAL A 353 3.72 5.59 8.47
C VAL A 353 3.56 6.35 7.15
N ASP A 354 2.63 7.30 7.08
CA ASP A 354 2.36 8.13 5.90
C ASP A 354 3.56 9.00 5.49
N GLN A 355 4.13 9.70 6.45
CA GLN A 355 5.27 10.57 6.22
C GLN A 355 6.51 9.77 5.85
N PHE A 356 6.68 8.58 6.42
CA PHE A 356 7.93 7.84 6.36
C PHE A 356 7.99 6.82 5.22
N PHE A 357 6.92 6.05 4.99
CA PHE A 357 6.87 5.06 3.90
C PHE A 357 6.40 5.67 2.58
N TYR A 358 5.45 6.59 2.64
CA TYR A 358 4.79 7.11 1.44
C TYR A 358 5.20 8.55 1.09
N HIS A 359 6.07 9.17 1.92
CA HIS A 359 6.52 10.56 1.74
C HIS A 359 5.37 11.56 1.63
N ILE A 360 4.23 11.25 2.26
CA ILE A 360 3.04 12.09 2.24
C ILE A 360 3.17 13.11 3.36
N LYS A 361 3.61 14.32 3.00
CA LYS A 361 3.51 15.50 3.85
C LYS A 361 2.12 16.09 3.71
N ILE A 362 1.16 15.55 4.47
CA ILE A 362 -0.09 16.27 4.69
C ILE A 362 0.05 17.00 6.03
N ASP A 363 0.07 18.33 5.96
CA ASP A 363 0.07 19.22 7.10
C ASP A 363 -1.37 19.31 7.63
N TYR A 364 -1.68 18.52 8.67
CA TYR A 364 -3.04 18.42 9.23
C TYR A 364 -3.35 19.50 10.28
N GLU A 365 -2.38 20.32 10.67
CA GLU A 365 -2.62 21.48 11.56
C GLU A 365 -2.89 22.76 10.77
N LYS A 366 -2.54 22.78 9.48
CA LYS A 366 -3.31 23.58 8.54
C LYS A 366 -4.63 22.87 8.35
N THR A 367 -5.66 23.32 9.07
CA THR A 367 -7.03 23.29 8.56
C THR A 367 -6.91 23.56 7.06
N PRO A 368 -7.44 22.73 6.14
CA PRO A 368 -7.51 23.16 4.75
C PRO A 368 -8.16 24.52 4.86
N VAL A 369 -7.44 25.58 4.47
CA VAL A 369 -8.04 26.89 4.44
C VAL A 369 -9.28 26.61 3.61
N LYS A 370 -10.47 26.72 4.23
CA LYS A 370 -11.67 27.01 3.47
C LYS A 370 -11.30 28.36 2.86
N LEU A 371 -10.59 28.33 1.74
CA LEU A 371 -10.60 29.39 0.79
C LEU A 371 -12.08 29.44 0.50
N GLN A 372 -12.77 30.37 1.15
CA GLN A 372 -14.11 30.75 0.73
C GLN A 372 -13.94 30.96 -0.77
N ARG A 373 -14.48 30.00 -1.52
CA ARG A 373 -14.35 29.94 -2.96
C ARG A 373 -15.14 31.14 -3.42
N ASN A 374 -14.44 32.26 -3.63
CA ASN A 374 -15.08 33.54 -3.91
C ASN A 374 -16.00 33.31 -5.10
N GLU A 375 -17.31 33.46 -4.89
CA GLU A 375 -18.33 32.88 -5.77
C GLU A 375 -18.33 33.47 -7.19
N ASN A 376 -17.46 34.46 -7.46
CA ASN A 376 -17.39 35.26 -8.69
C ASN A 376 -15.97 35.54 -9.22
N SER A 377 -14.91 34.80 -8.84
CA SER A 377 -13.53 35.33 -8.96
C SER A 377 -13.00 35.71 -10.36
N LEU A 378 -13.70 35.39 -11.46
CA LEU A 378 -13.34 35.82 -12.82
C LEU A 378 -14.56 36.28 -13.66
N ASN A 379 -15.76 36.36 -13.07
CA ASN A 379 -16.96 36.71 -13.85
C ASN A 379 -16.93 38.18 -14.30
N GLY A 380 -17.00 38.42 -15.61
CA GLY A 380 -16.89 39.75 -16.21
C GLY A 380 -15.45 40.28 -16.34
N GLU A 381 -14.45 39.52 -15.90
CA GLU A 381 -13.05 39.88 -16.04
C GLU A 381 -12.52 39.52 -17.45
N THR A 382 -11.30 39.97 -17.75
CA THR A 382 -10.55 39.55 -18.94
C THR A 382 -9.43 38.62 -18.47
N LEU A 383 -9.36 37.41 -19.04
CA LEU A 383 -8.25 36.48 -18.81
C LEU A 383 -7.39 36.45 -20.08
N SER A 384 -6.14 36.91 -19.96
CA SER A 384 -5.23 37.24 -21.04
C SER A 384 -5.84 38.26 -22.00
N SER A 385 -6.50 37.79 -23.05
CA SER A 385 -7.18 38.62 -24.04
C SER A 385 -8.65 38.24 -24.23
N TYR A 386 -9.12 37.18 -23.57
CA TYR A 386 -10.50 36.70 -23.64
C TYR A 386 -11.39 37.49 -22.69
N ARG A 387 -12.51 38.00 -23.21
CA ARG A 387 -13.39 38.94 -22.51
C ARG A 387 -14.70 38.27 -22.10
N GLU A 388 -15.41 38.92 -21.17
CA GLU A 388 -16.75 38.52 -20.73
C GLU A 388 -16.82 37.09 -20.17
N LEU A 389 -15.85 36.74 -19.32
CA LEU A 389 -15.85 35.42 -18.69
C LEU A 389 -17.15 35.23 -17.89
N LYS A 390 -17.89 34.17 -18.22
CA LYS A 390 -19.11 33.74 -17.55
C LYS A 390 -18.98 32.28 -17.17
N LEU A 391 -18.96 31.99 -15.88
CA LEU A 391 -18.88 30.63 -15.36
C LEU A 391 -20.06 29.78 -15.89
N ILE A 392 -19.75 28.65 -16.54
CA ILE A 392 -20.72 27.70 -17.10
C ILE A 392 -20.65 26.31 -16.44
N GLY A 393 -19.56 25.98 -15.75
CA GLY A 393 -19.44 24.72 -15.03
C GLY A 393 -18.40 24.78 -13.91
N ARG A 394 -18.72 24.21 -12.74
CA ARG A 394 -17.76 24.06 -11.63
C ARG A 394 -17.39 22.60 -11.46
N GLY A 395 -16.10 22.30 -11.58
CA GLY A 395 -15.53 21.00 -11.27
C GLY A 395 -14.78 20.99 -9.93
N GLY A 396 -14.42 19.79 -9.48
CA GLY A 396 -13.53 19.62 -8.33
C GLY A 396 -12.07 20.01 -8.61
N MET A 397 -11.67 20.02 -9.90
CA MET A 397 -10.28 20.28 -10.32
C MET A 397 -10.13 21.57 -11.13
N ALA A 398 -11.15 21.94 -11.91
CA ALA A 398 -11.14 23.11 -12.75
C ALA A 398 -12.55 23.72 -12.83
N ASP A 399 -12.61 25.02 -13.07
CA ASP A 399 -13.83 25.76 -13.39
C ASP A 399 -13.85 26.07 -14.88
N VAL A 400 -15.01 26.00 -15.52
CA VAL A 400 -15.17 26.24 -16.96
C VAL A 400 -15.98 27.52 -17.16
N TYR A 401 -15.44 28.44 -17.93
CA TYR A 401 -16.03 29.74 -18.27
C TYR A 401 -16.33 29.80 -19.76
N ARG A 402 -17.48 30.37 -20.15
CA ARG A 402 -17.69 30.89 -21.51
C ARG A 402 -17.02 32.26 -21.59
N ALA A 403 -16.32 32.55 -22.68
CA ALA A 403 -15.73 33.85 -22.95
C ALA A 403 -15.83 34.19 -24.44
N GLU A 404 -15.52 35.42 -24.81
CA GLU A 404 -15.43 35.86 -26.20
C GLU A 404 -13.98 35.89 -26.68
N ASN A 405 -13.73 35.29 -27.85
CA ASN A 405 -12.43 35.33 -28.49
C ASN A 405 -12.14 36.77 -28.97
N PRO A 406 -11.01 37.38 -28.57
CA PRO A 406 -10.70 38.78 -28.88
C PRO A 406 -10.53 39.07 -30.37
N THR A 407 -10.16 38.07 -31.17
CA THR A 407 -9.82 38.26 -32.58
C THR A 407 -11.05 38.21 -33.47
N ASN A 408 -12.02 37.34 -33.18
CA ASN A 408 -13.16 37.09 -34.05
C ASN A 408 -14.54 37.18 -33.35
N GLY A 409 -14.58 37.50 -32.05
CA GLY A 409 -15.80 37.63 -31.26
C GLY A 409 -16.57 36.32 -31.04
N LYS A 410 -16.06 35.18 -31.51
CA LYS A 410 -16.77 33.90 -31.34
C LYS A 410 -16.67 33.40 -29.89
N PRO A 411 -17.71 32.73 -29.38
CA PRO A 411 -17.66 32.16 -28.04
C PRO A 411 -16.63 31.04 -27.95
N VAL A 412 -15.91 30.99 -26.84
CA VAL A 412 -14.96 29.93 -26.47
C VAL A 412 -15.27 29.43 -25.07
N ALA A 413 -14.87 28.20 -24.77
CA ALA A 413 -14.85 27.68 -23.41
C ALA A 413 -13.42 27.76 -22.85
N ILE A 414 -13.27 28.22 -21.61
CA ILE A 414 -12.00 28.36 -20.93
C ILE A 414 -12.04 27.54 -19.66
N LYS A 415 -11.25 26.48 -19.61
CA LYS A 415 -11.06 25.62 -18.44
C LYS A 415 -9.91 26.16 -17.61
N VAL A 416 -10.21 26.63 -16.40
CA VAL A 416 -9.27 27.26 -15.47
C VAL A 416 -8.99 26.31 -14.30
N LEU A 417 -7.72 26.01 -14.05
CA LEU A 417 -7.30 25.13 -12.96
C LEU A 417 -7.62 25.77 -11.60
N SER A 418 -8.16 24.98 -10.66
CA SER A 418 -8.46 25.47 -9.31
C SER A 418 -7.19 26.00 -8.62
N PRO A 419 -7.24 27.15 -7.90
CA PRO A 419 -6.10 27.69 -7.17
C PRO A 419 -5.47 26.71 -6.17
N SER A 420 -6.29 25.84 -5.56
CA SER A 420 -5.82 24.82 -4.63
C SER A 420 -4.89 23.77 -5.26
N LEU A 421 -5.12 23.45 -6.55
CA LEU A 421 -4.31 22.52 -7.34
C LEU A 421 -3.20 23.24 -8.10
N ALA A 422 -3.37 24.53 -8.39
CA ALA A 422 -2.34 25.35 -9.02
C ALA A 422 -1.06 25.48 -8.16
N ILE A 423 -1.12 25.25 -6.85
CA ILE A 423 0.06 25.27 -5.96
C ILE A 423 0.97 24.06 -6.21
N ASP A 424 0.42 22.93 -6.66
CA ASP A 424 1.18 21.69 -6.90
C ASP A 424 1.81 21.67 -8.31
N GLU A 425 3.14 21.75 -8.36
CA GLU A 425 3.91 21.75 -9.61
C GLU A 425 3.66 20.52 -10.48
N GLN A 426 3.39 19.36 -9.88
CA GLN A 426 3.14 18.13 -10.59
C GLN A 426 1.78 18.18 -11.32
N PHE A 427 0.76 18.77 -10.70
CA PHE A 427 -0.55 18.98 -11.33
C PHE A 427 -0.46 20.00 -12.46
N ARG A 428 0.26 21.11 -12.25
CA ARG A 428 0.47 22.13 -13.29
C ARG A 428 1.12 21.56 -14.55
N ARG A 429 2.25 20.87 -14.39
CA ARG A 429 2.99 20.27 -15.52
C ARG A 429 2.15 19.24 -16.29
N ARG A 430 1.28 18.50 -15.60
CA ARG A 430 0.38 17.53 -16.24
C ARG A 430 -0.76 18.22 -16.98
N PHE A 431 -1.36 19.23 -16.37
CA PHE A 431 -2.43 20.01 -16.99
C PHE A 431 -1.99 20.61 -18.33
N LEU A 432 -0.78 21.16 -18.39
CA LEU A 432 -0.22 21.72 -19.63
C LEU A 432 0.18 20.63 -20.64
N ARG A 433 0.79 19.51 -20.21
CA ARG A 433 1.12 18.39 -21.11
C ARG A 433 -0.10 17.76 -21.76
N GLU A 434 -1.23 17.76 -21.06
CA GLU A 434 -2.49 17.29 -21.62
C GLU A 434 -3.03 18.24 -22.69
N ALA A 435 -3.03 19.53 -22.40
CA ALA A 435 -3.40 20.55 -23.38
C ALA A 435 -2.53 20.42 -24.63
N GLU A 436 -1.23 20.21 -24.47
CA GLU A 436 -0.28 19.95 -25.55
C GLU A 436 -0.64 18.67 -26.34
N ALA A 437 -0.93 17.56 -25.65
CA ALA A 437 -1.31 16.31 -26.30
C ALA A 437 -2.63 16.43 -27.09
N ILE A 438 -3.64 17.08 -26.54
CA ILE A 438 -4.95 17.26 -27.19
C ILE A 438 -4.85 18.25 -28.36
N THR A 439 -4.01 19.29 -28.25
CA THR A 439 -3.77 20.25 -29.36
C THR A 439 -3.27 19.55 -30.62
N SER A 440 -2.59 18.40 -30.48
CA SER A 440 -2.12 17.61 -31.62
C SER A 440 -3.19 16.73 -32.30
N LEU A 441 -4.39 16.66 -31.73
CA LEU A 441 -5.49 15.86 -32.26
C LEU A 441 -6.45 16.71 -33.09
N GLU A 442 -6.68 16.28 -34.33
CA GLU A 442 -7.64 16.89 -35.25
C GLU A 442 -8.71 15.85 -35.62
N HIS A 443 -9.83 15.86 -34.89
CA HIS A 443 -10.95 14.95 -35.15
C HIS A 443 -12.29 15.66 -34.91
N PRO A 444 -13.31 15.50 -35.77
CA PRO A 444 -14.59 16.22 -35.65
C PRO A 444 -15.38 15.93 -34.36
N ASN A 445 -15.10 14.79 -33.72
CA ASN A 445 -15.73 14.37 -32.46
C ASN A 445 -14.79 14.44 -31.24
N ILE A 446 -13.66 15.16 -31.34
CA ILE A 446 -12.80 15.53 -30.20
C ILE A 446 -12.83 17.06 -30.06
N VAL A 447 -12.97 17.56 -28.83
CA VAL A 447 -12.99 19.01 -28.60
C VAL A 447 -11.69 19.66 -29.06
N HIS A 448 -11.81 20.70 -29.88
CA HIS A 448 -10.65 21.42 -30.38
C HIS A 448 -10.08 22.39 -29.34
N VAL A 449 -8.81 22.19 -28.97
CA VAL A 449 -8.05 23.10 -28.11
C VAL A 449 -7.44 24.21 -28.97
N LEU A 450 -7.85 25.45 -28.70
CA LEU A 450 -7.42 26.64 -29.44
C LEU A 450 -6.12 27.22 -28.88
N HIS A 451 -5.99 27.23 -27.56
CA HIS A 451 -4.85 27.81 -26.86
C HIS A 451 -4.76 27.24 -25.44
N TYR A 452 -3.57 27.26 -24.85
CA TYR A 452 -3.38 27.01 -23.43
C TYR A 452 -2.25 27.87 -22.90
N GLY A 453 -2.30 28.24 -21.63
CA GLY A 453 -1.33 29.16 -21.07
C GLY A 453 -1.42 29.35 -19.57
N GLU A 454 -0.61 30.30 -19.11
CA GLU A 454 -0.55 30.76 -17.73
C GLU A 454 -0.62 32.29 -17.71
N GLU A 455 -1.45 32.83 -16.84
CA GLU A 455 -1.47 34.27 -16.53
C GLU A 455 -1.69 34.46 -15.03
N ASN A 456 -0.88 35.30 -14.37
CA ASN A 456 -1.03 35.62 -12.95
C ASN A 456 -1.18 34.36 -12.05
N ASN A 457 -0.38 33.32 -12.32
CA ASN A 457 -0.41 32.02 -11.62
C ASN A 457 -1.76 31.26 -11.77
N THR A 458 -2.53 31.62 -12.81
CA THR A 458 -3.76 30.96 -13.23
C THR A 458 -3.49 30.20 -14.53
N TYR A 459 -3.69 28.88 -14.49
CA TYR A 459 -3.47 27.99 -15.63
C TYR A 459 -4.79 27.75 -16.34
N TYR A 460 -4.80 27.90 -17.66
CA TYR A 460 -6.04 27.81 -18.43
C TYR A 460 -5.84 27.11 -19.79
N ILE A 461 -6.91 26.48 -20.26
CA ILE A 461 -7.04 25.88 -21.59
C ILE A 461 -8.27 26.49 -22.26
N VAL A 462 -8.07 27.06 -23.44
CA VAL A 462 -9.11 27.62 -24.30
C VAL A 462 -9.47 26.59 -25.35
N MET A 463 -10.75 26.30 -25.48
CA MET A 463 -11.30 25.31 -26.39
C MET A 463 -12.54 25.86 -27.10
N GLU A 464 -12.96 25.19 -28.17
CA GLU A 464 -14.21 25.54 -28.84
C GLU A 464 -15.40 25.48 -27.87
N TYR A 465 -16.37 26.39 -28.04
CA TYR A 465 -17.58 26.39 -27.24
C TYR A 465 -18.65 25.51 -27.89
N LEU A 466 -19.04 24.43 -27.21
CA LEU A 466 -20.10 23.51 -27.63
C LEU A 466 -21.45 23.98 -27.03
N THR A 467 -22.50 24.04 -27.85
CA THR A 467 -23.74 24.76 -27.49
C THR A 467 -24.85 23.89 -26.89
N GLY A 468 -24.78 22.56 -26.99
CA GLY A 468 -25.79 21.65 -26.43
C GLY A 468 -25.37 20.98 -25.11
N PRO A 469 -26.25 20.12 -24.55
CA PRO A 469 -26.03 19.48 -23.26
C PRO A 469 -25.00 18.35 -23.33
N ASP A 470 -24.48 17.95 -22.16
CA ASP A 470 -23.77 16.67 -22.01
C ASP A 470 -24.77 15.49 -21.96
N ILE A 471 -24.34 14.27 -22.30
CA ILE A 471 -25.20 13.08 -22.28
C ILE A 471 -25.78 12.84 -20.87
N ARG A 472 -25.07 13.20 -19.81
CA ARG A 472 -25.59 13.08 -18.43
C ARG A 472 -26.84 13.93 -18.23
N ASN A 473 -26.84 15.17 -18.71
CA ASN A 473 -27.99 16.07 -18.60
C ASN A 473 -29.12 15.62 -19.52
N LEU A 474 -28.82 15.10 -20.72
CA LEU A 474 -29.82 14.45 -21.56
C LEU A 474 -30.49 13.27 -20.82
N LEU A 475 -29.71 12.38 -20.20
CA LEU A 475 -30.25 11.24 -19.43
C LEU A 475 -31.11 11.65 -18.23
N LYS A 476 -30.89 12.83 -17.65
CA LYS A 476 -31.79 13.34 -16.60
C LYS A 476 -33.16 13.75 -17.14
N GLU A 477 -33.22 14.17 -18.40
CA GLU A 477 -34.45 14.60 -19.06
C GLU A 477 -35.24 13.42 -19.65
N VAL A 478 -34.56 12.50 -20.33
CA VAL A 478 -35.21 11.37 -21.02
C VAL A 478 -35.19 10.06 -20.26
N HIS A 479 -34.49 9.99 -19.12
CA HIS A 479 -34.22 8.79 -18.30
C HIS A 479 -33.36 7.71 -18.98
N HIS A 480 -33.70 7.32 -20.21
CA HIS A 480 -32.93 6.42 -21.07
C HIS A 480 -33.01 6.90 -22.52
N ILE A 481 -32.14 6.37 -23.37
CA ILE A 481 -32.02 6.69 -24.79
C ILE A 481 -32.27 5.39 -25.57
N GLU A 482 -33.20 5.42 -26.52
CA GLU A 482 -33.47 4.27 -27.38
C GLU A 482 -32.24 3.91 -28.22
N LEU A 483 -32.05 2.63 -28.52
CA LEU A 483 -30.87 2.15 -29.24
C LEU A 483 -30.64 2.88 -30.57
N ALA A 484 -31.72 3.14 -31.31
CA ALA A 484 -31.66 3.85 -32.59
C ALA A 484 -31.09 5.27 -32.47
N ASP A 485 -31.39 5.96 -31.37
CA ASP A 485 -30.90 7.32 -31.09
C ASP A 485 -29.50 7.31 -30.44
N ALA A 486 -29.19 6.27 -29.66
CA ALA A 486 -27.89 6.11 -29.02
C ALA A 486 -26.77 5.78 -30.02
N LEU A 487 -27.05 4.96 -31.03
CA LEU A 487 -26.06 4.45 -31.98
C LEU A 487 -25.27 5.55 -32.72
N PRO A 488 -25.89 6.60 -33.30
CA PRO A 488 -25.16 7.70 -33.93
C PRO A 488 -24.15 8.36 -32.97
N MET A 489 -24.58 8.67 -31.75
CA MET A 489 -23.72 9.29 -30.73
C MET A 489 -22.56 8.37 -30.33
N LEU A 490 -22.84 7.08 -30.13
CA LEU A 490 -21.84 6.09 -29.75
C LEU A 490 -20.81 5.86 -30.87
N ARG A 491 -21.23 5.90 -32.14
CA ARG A 491 -20.33 5.78 -33.30
C ARG A 491 -19.35 6.95 -33.37
N GLU A 492 -19.84 8.16 -33.11
CA GLU A 492 -19.00 9.37 -33.07
C GLU A 492 -17.99 9.33 -31.91
N VAL A 493 -18.41 8.87 -30.73
CA VAL A 493 -17.51 8.67 -29.58
C VAL A 493 -16.49 7.57 -29.86
N ALA A 494 -16.89 6.47 -30.49
CA ALA A 494 -15.98 5.39 -30.86
C ALA A 494 -14.93 5.84 -31.89
N SER A 495 -15.34 6.61 -32.90
CA SER A 495 -14.41 7.21 -33.87
C SER A 495 -13.39 8.11 -33.19
N ALA A 496 -13.82 8.96 -32.24
CA ALA A 496 -12.93 9.82 -31.46
C ALA A 496 -11.93 9.01 -30.61
N LEU A 497 -12.40 7.94 -29.94
CA LEU A 497 -11.56 7.08 -29.12
C LEU A 497 -10.50 6.36 -29.96
N ASP A 498 -10.90 5.73 -31.05
CA ASP A 498 -9.96 4.99 -31.92
C ASP A 498 -8.92 5.94 -32.53
N TYR A 499 -9.33 7.17 -32.90
CA TYR A 499 -8.40 8.21 -33.36
C TYR A 499 -7.39 8.61 -32.27
N ALA A 500 -7.85 8.83 -31.03
CA ALA A 500 -6.95 9.15 -29.92
C ALA A 500 -5.99 7.98 -29.63
N HIS A 501 -6.51 6.75 -29.63
CA HIS A 501 -5.73 5.53 -29.39
C HIS A 501 -4.66 5.31 -30.48
N SER A 502 -4.95 5.60 -31.75
CA SER A 502 -3.96 5.52 -32.84
C SER A 502 -2.82 6.53 -32.69
N HIS A 503 -3.04 7.60 -31.93
CA HIS A 503 -2.02 8.61 -31.57
C HIS A 503 -1.38 8.34 -30.21
N GLY A 504 -1.63 7.17 -29.61
CA GLY A 504 -1.06 6.76 -28.32
C GLY A 504 -1.67 7.46 -27.11
N LEU A 505 -2.79 8.17 -27.27
CA LEU A 505 -3.48 8.86 -26.18
C LEU A 505 -4.69 8.04 -25.70
N VAL A 506 -4.75 7.78 -24.39
CA VAL A 506 -5.88 7.09 -23.75
C VAL A 506 -6.68 8.10 -22.93
N HIS A 507 -8.01 8.10 -23.04
CA HIS A 507 -8.88 9.12 -22.44
C HIS A 507 -8.99 9.00 -20.92
N ARG A 508 -9.19 7.76 -20.41
CA ARG A 508 -9.19 7.36 -18.98
C ARG A 508 -10.35 7.88 -18.11
N ASP A 509 -11.22 8.73 -18.64
CA ASP A 509 -12.40 9.26 -17.91
C ASP A 509 -13.68 9.29 -18.78
N ILE A 510 -13.94 8.22 -19.54
CA ILE A 510 -15.17 8.11 -20.33
C ILE A 510 -16.38 7.98 -19.40
N LYS A 511 -17.35 8.89 -19.60
CA LYS A 511 -18.63 8.96 -18.88
C LYS A 511 -19.58 9.96 -19.59
N PRO A 512 -20.90 9.91 -19.33
CA PRO A 512 -21.87 10.79 -19.97
C PRO A 512 -21.60 12.30 -19.82
N SER A 513 -20.98 12.75 -18.74
CA SER A 513 -20.68 14.19 -18.55
C SER A 513 -19.51 14.71 -19.38
N ASN A 514 -18.75 13.82 -20.03
CA ASN A 514 -17.59 14.15 -20.86
C ASN A 514 -17.89 13.97 -22.36
N VAL A 515 -19.15 13.75 -22.72
CA VAL A 515 -19.62 13.72 -24.11
C VAL A 515 -20.66 14.81 -24.27
N MET A 516 -20.33 15.85 -25.02
CA MET A 516 -21.20 16.99 -25.28
C MET A 516 -21.87 16.85 -26.65
N LEU A 517 -23.13 17.25 -26.73
CA LEU A 517 -23.87 17.33 -27.98
C LEU A 517 -23.72 18.75 -28.55
N ASP A 518 -23.13 18.86 -29.73
CA ASP A 518 -22.95 20.13 -30.41
C ASP A 518 -24.03 20.34 -31.46
N SER A 519 -25.01 21.17 -31.09
CA SER A 519 -26.12 21.56 -31.98
C SER A 519 -25.83 22.81 -32.79
N SER A 520 -24.60 23.33 -32.77
CA SER A 520 -24.20 24.48 -33.61
C SER A 520 -24.14 24.12 -35.10
N ARG A 521 -24.10 22.83 -35.42
CA ARG A 521 -24.11 22.27 -36.78
C ARG A 521 -25.25 21.25 -36.88
N LEU A 522 -25.80 21.11 -38.08
CA LEU A 522 -26.78 20.07 -38.40
C LEU A 522 -26.14 19.05 -39.37
N PRO A 523 -26.16 17.74 -39.07
CA PRO A 523 -26.74 17.13 -37.86
C PRO A 523 -25.93 17.44 -36.58
N THR A 524 -26.60 17.34 -35.42
CA THR A 524 -25.94 17.42 -34.10
C THR A 524 -24.88 16.33 -34.01
N ARG A 525 -23.70 16.68 -33.50
CA ARG A 525 -22.58 15.74 -33.30
C ARG A 525 -22.28 15.54 -31.82
N ALA A 526 -21.91 14.33 -31.43
CA ALA A 526 -21.30 14.03 -30.14
C ALA A 526 -19.81 14.37 -30.18
N VAL A 527 -19.35 15.13 -29.20
CA VAL A 527 -17.95 15.57 -29.08
C VAL A 527 -17.42 15.14 -27.73
N LEU A 528 -16.33 14.38 -27.77
CA LEU A 528 -15.59 13.95 -26.59
C LEU A 528 -14.79 15.11 -26.02
N THR A 529 -15.02 15.38 -24.73
CA THR A 529 -14.36 16.46 -23.99
C THR A 529 -13.63 15.88 -22.78
N ASP A 530 -12.77 16.68 -22.16
CA ASP A 530 -12.18 16.34 -20.85
C ASP A 530 -11.47 14.97 -20.79
N PHE A 531 -10.39 14.85 -21.58
CA PHE A 531 -9.38 13.80 -21.35
C PHE A 531 -8.93 13.90 -19.87
N GLY A 532 -8.66 12.76 -19.23
CA GLY A 532 -8.59 12.62 -17.77
C GLY A 532 -7.40 13.29 -17.06
N ILE A 533 -7.26 14.61 -17.18
CA ILE A 533 -6.12 15.49 -16.79
C ILE A 533 -5.51 15.29 -15.40
N ALA A 534 -6.24 14.66 -14.48
CA ALA A 534 -5.85 14.58 -13.08
C ALA A 534 -6.08 13.21 -12.42
N LYS A 535 -6.69 12.22 -13.10
CA LYS A 535 -7.01 10.92 -12.48
C LYS A 535 -5.79 10.03 -12.24
N ILE A 536 -4.67 10.26 -12.93
CA ILE A 536 -3.42 9.46 -12.80
C ILE A 536 -2.79 9.59 -11.39
N ALA A 537 -3.05 10.68 -10.65
CA ALA A 537 -2.63 10.80 -9.24
C ALA A 537 -3.75 10.51 -8.23
N ASP A 538 -5.00 10.62 -8.64
CA ASP A 538 -6.13 10.72 -7.70
C ASP A 538 -6.74 9.37 -7.33
N ALA A 539 -6.47 8.31 -8.12
CA ALA A 539 -6.90 6.95 -7.79
C ALA A 539 -6.38 6.47 -6.43
N HIS A 540 -5.24 6.99 -5.94
CA HIS A 540 -4.72 6.66 -4.61
C HIS A 540 -4.92 7.76 -3.56
N THR A 541 -5.17 9.00 -3.97
CA THR A 541 -5.25 10.16 -3.04
C THR A 541 -6.69 10.39 -2.55
N LYS A 542 -7.70 10.21 -3.41
CA LYS A 542 -9.13 10.39 -3.07
C LYS A 542 -9.81 9.19 -2.43
N ILE A 543 -9.22 7.99 -2.46
CA ILE A 543 -9.74 6.86 -1.66
C ILE A 543 -9.78 7.21 -0.16
N THR A 544 -8.94 8.17 0.27
CA THR A 544 -8.78 8.56 1.68
C THR A 544 -9.44 9.88 2.10
N VAL A 545 -10.04 10.65 1.18
CA VAL A 545 -10.67 11.93 1.53
C VAL A 545 -12.07 11.99 0.90
N THR A 546 -13.06 11.80 1.76
CA THR A 546 -14.51 11.98 1.54
C THR A 546 -14.94 12.65 0.23
N GLY A 547 -15.79 11.94 -0.54
CA GLY A 547 -17.01 12.52 -1.09
C GLY A 547 -17.01 12.93 -2.57
N VAL A 548 -16.91 11.98 -3.52
CA VAL A 548 -17.72 12.00 -4.74
C VAL A 548 -17.96 10.54 -5.16
N LEU A 549 -19.11 9.95 -4.78
CA LEU A 549 -19.46 8.57 -5.14
C LEU A 549 -19.41 8.37 -6.68
N GLY A 550 -19.87 9.35 -7.45
CA GLY A 550 -20.10 9.22 -8.89
C GLY A 550 -18.88 9.33 -9.82
N THR A 551 -17.64 9.35 -9.31
CA THR A 551 -16.42 9.37 -10.16
C THR A 551 -15.90 7.96 -10.49
N PHE A 552 -16.33 6.96 -9.73
CA PHE A 552 -15.88 5.57 -9.85
C PHE A 552 -16.85 4.67 -10.61
N ASP A 553 -18.03 5.17 -10.98
CA ASP A 553 -19.09 4.37 -11.61
C ASP A 553 -18.69 3.76 -12.97
N TYR A 554 -17.66 4.32 -13.63
CA TYR A 554 -17.18 3.90 -14.95
C TYR A 554 -15.74 3.35 -14.92
N ILE A 555 -15.18 3.11 -13.72
CA ILE A 555 -13.76 2.73 -13.59
C ILE A 555 -13.52 1.31 -14.08
N ALA A 556 -12.48 1.12 -14.90
CA ALA A 556 -12.11 -0.20 -15.39
C ALA A 556 -11.38 -1.04 -14.30
N PRO A 557 -11.53 -2.37 -14.27
CA PRO A 557 -10.89 -3.25 -13.28
C PRO A 557 -9.38 -3.04 -13.16
N GLU A 558 -8.68 -2.91 -14.29
CA GLU A 558 -7.23 -2.72 -14.37
C GLU A 558 -6.77 -1.37 -13.79
N GLN A 559 -7.62 -0.35 -13.82
CA GLN A 559 -7.38 0.96 -13.19
C GLN A 559 -7.50 0.87 -11.66
N ILE A 560 -8.20 -0.14 -11.13
CA ILE A 560 -8.28 -0.40 -9.68
C ILE A 560 -7.09 -1.25 -9.22
N GLN A 561 -6.69 -2.25 -10.02
CA GLN A 561 -5.68 -3.25 -9.65
C GLN A 561 -4.23 -2.76 -9.77
N SER A 562 -3.95 -1.83 -10.69
CA SER A 562 -2.57 -1.50 -11.04
C SER A 562 -2.33 0.01 -11.13
N SER A 563 -1.10 0.41 -10.78
CA SER A 563 -0.51 1.70 -11.14
C SER A 563 0.21 1.65 -12.50
N GLY A 564 -0.08 0.61 -13.31
CA GLY A 564 0.58 0.34 -14.59
C GLY A 564 0.04 1.20 -15.74
N GLU A 565 0.58 0.98 -16.94
CA GLU A 565 0.12 1.66 -18.17
C GLU A 565 -1.32 1.28 -18.48
N VAL A 566 -2.26 2.16 -18.11
CA VAL A 566 -3.66 2.07 -18.54
C VAL A 566 -3.70 2.21 -20.07
N THR A 567 -4.19 1.17 -20.74
CA THR A 567 -4.29 1.07 -22.21
C THR A 567 -5.67 1.47 -22.71
N ALA A 568 -5.84 1.52 -24.03
CA ALA A 568 -7.11 1.74 -24.73
C ALA A 568 -8.28 0.89 -24.21
N SER A 569 -7.99 -0.33 -23.73
CA SER A 569 -8.99 -1.26 -23.20
C SER A 569 -9.81 -0.70 -22.03
N ALA A 570 -9.24 0.22 -21.24
CA ALA A 570 -9.96 0.86 -20.14
C ALA A 570 -11.07 1.79 -20.64
N ASP A 571 -10.82 2.49 -21.75
CA ASP A 571 -11.83 3.34 -22.38
C ASP A 571 -12.98 2.50 -22.95
N LEU A 572 -12.70 1.30 -23.48
CA LEU A 572 -13.72 0.36 -23.96
C LEU A 572 -14.63 -0.14 -22.84
N TYR A 573 -14.05 -0.42 -21.67
CA TYR A 573 -14.83 -0.80 -20.50
C TYR A 573 -15.78 0.32 -20.08
N ALA A 574 -15.26 1.54 -19.95
CA ALA A 574 -16.02 2.71 -19.55
C ALA A 574 -17.09 3.08 -20.60
N LEU A 575 -16.79 2.93 -21.90
CA LEU A 575 -17.77 3.07 -22.98
C LEU A 575 -18.88 2.02 -22.89
N GLY A 576 -18.55 0.78 -22.49
CA GLY A 576 -19.53 -0.27 -22.21
C GLY A 576 -20.46 0.07 -21.05
N VAL A 577 -19.91 0.59 -19.95
CA VAL A 577 -20.69 1.08 -18.79
C VAL A 577 -21.59 2.25 -19.22
N MET A 578 -21.07 3.21 -19.97
CA MET A 578 -21.83 4.36 -20.47
C MET A 578 -22.96 3.90 -21.40
N THR A 579 -22.70 2.96 -22.30
CA THR A 579 -23.71 2.39 -23.21
C THR A 579 -24.81 1.68 -22.42
N TYR A 580 -24.45 0.86 -21.43
CA TYR A 580 -25.42 0.23 -20.54
C TYR A 580 -26.33 1.26 -19.88
N GLN A 581 -25.76 2.33 -19.34
CA GLN A 581 -26.54 3.39 -18.69
C GLN A 581 -27.40 4.17 -19.67
N MET A 582 -26.90 4.47 -20.87
CA MET A 582 -27.69 5.16 -21.89
C MET A 582 -28.96 4.38 -22.23
N LEU A 583 -28.85 3.06 -22.42
CA LEU A 583 -29.98 2.23 -22.87
C LEU A 583 -30.91 1.79 -21.72
N THR A 584 -30.42 1.70 -20.49
CA THR A 584 -31.22 1.21 -19.35
C THR A 584 -31.63 2.31 -18.37
N GLY A 585 -31.00 3.49 -18.43
CA GLY A 585 -31.14 4.55 -17.44
C GLY A 585 -30.43 4.29 -16.10
N HIS A 586 -29.84 3.11 -15.91
CA HIS A 586 -29.22 2.66 -14.65
C HIS A 586 -27.74 2.34 -14.81
N LEU A 587 -26.96 2.48 -13.74
CA LEU A 587 -25.57 1.98 -13.76
C LEU A 587 -25.55 0.45 -13.63
N PRO A 588 -24.58 -0.24 -14.26
CA PRO A 588 -24.47 -1.71 -14.13
C PRO A 588 -24.08 -2.15 -12.72
N PHE A 589 -23.40 -1.28 -11.96
CA PHE A 589 -23.03 -1.54 -10.57
C PHE A 589 -23.35 -0.33 -9.70
N GLU A 590 -24.30 -0.49 -8.79
CA GLU A 590 -24.61 0.52 -7.77
C GLU A 590 -24.39 -0.07 -6.38
N ARG A 591 -23.59 0.59 -5.56
CA ARG A 591 -23.28 0.16 -4.17
C ARG A 591 -23.21 1.37 -3.25
N ALA A 592 -23.73 1.22 -2.04
CA ALA A 592 -23.78 2.28 -1.04
C ALA A 592 -22.40 2.74 -0.53
N ASN A 593 -21.36 1.90 -0.68
CA ASN A 593 -20.00 2.23 -0.28
C ASN A 593 -19.02 2.07 -1.44
N THR A 594 -18.05 2.99 -1.54
CA THR A 594 -17.08 3.04 -2.63
C THR A 594 -16.23 1.77 -2.73
N GLY A 595 -15.84 1.16 -1.60
CA GLY A 595 -15.07 -0.09 -1.61
C GLY A 595 -15.82 -1.24 -2.27
N ALA A 596 -17.12 -1.38 -2.01
CA ALA A 596 -17.99 -2.38 -2.61
C ALA A 596 -18.29 -2.09 -4.08
N LEU A 597 -18.40 -0.81 -4.47
CA LEU A 597 -18.50 -0.43 -5.88
C LEU A 597 -17.25 -0.85 -6.65
N LEU A 598 -16.06 -0.52 -6.13
CA LEU A 598 -14.79 -0.93 -6.72
C LEU A 598 -14.66 -2.45 -6.79
N LEU A 599 -15.03 -3.17 -5.71
CA LEU A 599 -15.05 -4.63 -5.71
C LEU A 599 -16.03 -5.19 -6.75
N ALA A 600 -17.17 -4.54 -6.98
CA ALA A 600 -18.13 -4.95 -8.00
C ALA A 600 -17.55 -4.81 -9.42
N HIS A 601 -16.88 -3.69 -9.71
CA HIS A 601 -16.14 -3.53 -10.96
C HIS A 601 -15.08 -4.64 -11.12
N LEU A 602 -14.37 -5.02 -10.06
CA LEU A 602 -13.36 -6.09 -10.10
C LEU A 602 -13.91 -7.51 -10.31
N THR A 603 -15.06 -7.83 -9.68
CA THR A 603 -15.44 -9.24 -9.46
C THR A 603 -16.86 -9.60 -9.89
N THR A 604 -17.81 -8.67 -9.86
CA THR A 604 -19.21 -8.95 -10.21
C THR A 604 -19.37 -9.03 -11.72
N PRO A 605 -19.89 -10.13 -12.31
CA PRO A 605 -20.18 -10.21 -13.74
C PRO A 605 -21.05 -9.04 -14.23
N PRO A 606 -20.83 -8.50 -15.44
CA PRO A 606 -21.70 -7.46 -16.00
C PRO A 606 -23.15 -7.95 -16.14
N PRO A 607 -24.16 -7.21 -15.64
CA PRO A 607 -25.57 -7.60 -15.76
C PRO A 607 -26.03 -7.62 -17.22
N ASP A 608 -27.04 -8.43 -17.53
CA ASP A 608 -27.71 -8.41 -18.84
C ASP A 608 -28.63 -7.18 -18.91
N ALA A 609 -28.38 -6.26 -19.85
CA ALA A 609 -29.16 -5.03 -20.00
C ALA A 609 -30.66 -5.30 -20.23
N ARG A 610 -31.02 -6.49 -20.73
CA ARG A 610 -32.41 -6.90 -20.98
C ARG A 610 -33.20 -7.18 -19.71
N GLU A 611 -32.53 -7.34 -18.56
CA GLU A 611 -33.22 -7.41 -17.26
C GLU A 611 -33.99 -6.11 -16.97
N ILE A 612 -33.51 -4.98 -17.50
CA ILE A 612 -34.14 -3.65 -17.35
C ILE A 612 -34.82 -3.20 -18.64
N ALA A 613 -34.23 -3.47 -19.81
CA ALA A 613 -34.76 -3.11 -21.12
C ALA A 613 -35.01 -4.36 -21.99
N PRO A 614 -36.10 -5.13 -21.76
CA PRO A 614 -36.35 -6.42 -22.42
C PRO A 614 -36.43 -6.38 -23.95
N ASN A 615 -36.72 -5.20 -24.52
CA ASN A 615 -36.84 -5.00 -25.97
C ASN A 615 -35.47 -4.91 -26.67
N LEU A 616 -34.36 -4.83 -25.93
CA LEU A 616 -33.03 -4.80 -26.54
C LEU A 616 -32.72 -6.16 -27.21
N PRO A 617 -32.17 -6.16 -28.44
CA PRO A 617 -31.71 -7.38 -29.08
C PRO A 617 -30.64 -8.11 -28.24
N HIS A 618 -30.66 -9.45 -28.31
CA HIS A 618 -29.72 -10.30 -27.58
C HIS A 618 -28.24 -9.96 -27.90
N GLN A 619 -27.93 -9.69 -29.17
CA GLN A 619 -26.58 -9.32 -29.59
C GLN A 619 -26.13 -7.98 -28.99
N THR A 620 -27.02 -6.99 -28.93
CA THR A 620 -26.73 -5.69 -28.30
C THR A 620 -26.35 -5.88 -26.83
N ALA A 621 -27.16 -6.65 -26.07
CA ALA A 621 -26.88 -6.90 -24.67
C ALA A 621 -25.58 -7.68 -24.45
N TYR A 622 -25.32 -8.70 -25.29
CA TYR A 622 -24.06 -9.45 -25.26
C TYR A 622 -22.85 -8.57 -25.57
N ALA A 623 -22.96 -7.68 -26.55
CA ALA A 623 -21.89 -6.76 -26.91
C ALA A 623 -21.55 -5.82 -25.75
N ILE A 624 -22.55 -5.28 -25.07
CA ILE A 624 -22.38 -4.46 -23.86
C ILE A 624 -21.64 -5.23 -22.76
N GLN A 625 -22.06 -6.47 -22.48
CA GLN A 625 -21.40 -7.32 -21.49
C GLN A 625 -19.95 -7.64 -21.86
N ARG A 626 -19.67 -7.92 -23.14
CA ARG A 626 -18.31 -8.20 -23.64
C ARG A 626 -17.40 -6.97 -23.52
N SER A 627 -17.89 -5.77 -23.81
CA SER A 627 -17.10 -4.55 -23.60
C SER A 627 -16.74 -4.35 -22.12
N MET A 628 -17.63 -4.77 -21.21
CA MET A 628 -17.42 -4.77 -19.76
C MET A 628 -16.72 -6.03 -19.21
N ALA A 629 -16.10 -6.85 -20.06
CA ALA A 629 -15.36 -8.02 -19.59
C ALA A 629 -14.26 -7.63 -18.60
N LYS A 630 -14.05 -8.45 -17.56
CA LYS A 630 -13.14 -8.09 -16.46
C LYS A 630 -11.68 -8.07 -16.89
N LYS A 631 -11.32 -8.99 -17.77
CA LYS A 631 -10.00 -9.05 -18.39
C LYS A 631 -9.97 -8.17 -19.65
N PRO A 632 -8.98 -7.28 -19.81
CA PRO A 632 -8.82 -6.47 -21.01
C PRO A 632 -8.82 -7.25 -22.31
N GLU A 633 -8.18 -8.42 -22.33
CA GLU A 633 -8.04 -9.29 -23.51
C GLU A 633 -9.35 -9.93 -23.99
N ASP A 634 -10.38 -9.98 -23.14
CA ASP A 634 -11.68 -10.55 -23.48
C ASP A 634 -12.63 -9.51 -24.13
N ARG A 635 -12.21 -8.23 -24.17
CA ARG A 635 -12.98 -7.11 -24.74
C ARG A 635 -12.81 -7.03 -26.26
N TYR A 636 -13.42 -6.01 -26.86
CA TYR A 636 -13.18 -5.67 -28.27
C TYR A 636 -11.79 -5.09 -28.47
N ALA A 637 -11.25 -5.20 -29.69
CA ALA A 637 -9.94 -4.65 -30.01
C ALA A 637 -10.00 -3.12 -30.16
N THR A 638 -11.07 -2.61 -30.74
CA THR A 638 -11.32 -1.18 -30.98
C THR A 638 -12.72 -0.76 -30.50
N ALA A 639 -12.93 0.55 -30.35
CA ALA A 639 -14.24 1.09 -29.99
C ALA A 639 -15.23 0.89 -31.15
N ASN A 640 -14.78 1.03 -32.40
CA ASN A 640 -15.62 0.76 -33.57
C ASN A 640 -16.06 -0.71 -33.66
N ASP A 641 -15.21 -1.68 -33.28
CA ASP A 641 -15.62 -3.09 -33.22
C ASP A 641 -16.75 -3.30 -32.22
N PHE A 642 -16.68 -2.61 -31.06
CA PHE A 642 -17.74 -2.66 -30.05
C PHE A 642 -19.05 -2.09 -30.61
N ILE A 643 -19.03 -0.88 -31.19
CA ILE A 643 -20.25 -0.25 -31.72
C ILE A 643 -20.82 -1.03 -32.90
N SER A 644 -19.99 -1.56 -33.79
CA SER A 644 -20.43 -2.43 -34.89
C SER A 644 -21.15 -3.69 -34.39
N ALA A 645 -20.74 -4.23 -33.24
CA ALA A 645 -21.41 -5.37 -32.61
C ALA A 645 -22.78 -5.03 -32.01
N LEU A 646 -23.09 -3.75 -31.74
CA LEU A 646 -24.42 -3.30 -31.33
C LEU A 646 -25.40 -3.24 -32.50
N GLU A 647 -24.91 -3.01 -33.73
CA GLU A 647 -25.69 -2.79 -34.96
C GLU A 647 -26.04 -4.06 -35.72
N ASN A 648 -25.23 -5.11 -35.60
CA ASN A 648 -25.41 -6.39 -36.30
C ASN A 648 -26.50 -7.26 -35.63
N THR A 649 -27.73 -6.72 -35.56
CA THR A 649 -28.92 -7.35 -34.97
C THR A 649 -29.89 -7.93 -35.99
#